data_AF-A0A8T2Z5E4-F1
#
_entry.id   AF-A0A8T2Z5E4-F1
#
_cell.length_a   1.000
_cell.length_b   1.000
_cell.length_c   1.000
_cell.angle_alpha   90.00
_cell.angle_beta   90.00
_cell.angle_gamma   90.00
#
_symmetry.space_group_name_H-M   'P 1'
#
loop_
_entity.id
_entity.type
_entity.pdbx_description
1 polymer ?
#
loop_
_entity_poly.entity_id
_entity_poly.type
_entity_poly.pdbx_seq_one_letter_code
_entity_poly.pdbx_strand_id
1 'polypeptide(L)'
;MNRYTFLSATLVLAIAVLSLNIPPQDWLSLGLKRLSTKKLAADLIVKNAVIFTSDASMPVADSMAIQNGRILRVGNFSSLQDLVGGGTKELNVEGKVLVPGFIDSHVHLVPGGLQMGRVELRGVNQKEEFVRRVKEAAGNVKQGSWVLGGGWNNDLWGGELPMASWLDDFTADNPVWLTRMDGHMGLANSLALKLAGINNSSIDPNGGTIAKSTHGEPIGLLIDAAMKLVLPSIPEVSVDEKREAFLRASNLALTRGVTTVVDFGRYFPGASVEHSWEDLSDVYQWADSSGKMIIRVCLFFPMETWSRLLELIKKTGRALSDWIYLGGVKAFADGSLGSNSAFFFEPYADEPHNYGLQVTDPESLFNMTAASDKLGLQVAIHAIGDRANEMVLEMYRSVALTNGMRDRRFRIEHAQHLAPGMAARFGEQGVVASVQPDHLHDDADSAAKKLGVDRAQQGSYLFHSLLASNARLALGSDWPVADINPVGSIKTAIKRIPHGWKNAWMSSECLSLNDALIAHTISAAYACFLDSELGSLSPGKLADFVILSTSTLDDLAEGSVTKHHARPMNTKIQIFFRRNKAYVAIESCLGSKSTDHAAHLHGAPGKKSQSLVFGIDENAVLVHVFDVEVVEFLSSNNFDTIAIDTKEEGIISELVASREGKEYYAKTGKELSSSLWTMQSSMIAAMTSSDSSSQITKKEAVQKKKESILVKKDNCLCFSPESEIKPTHSRMEELKLKA
;
A
#
# COMPACT_ATOMS: atom_id res chain seq x y z
N MET A 1 -38.86 31.06 -29.92
CA MET A 1 -39.41 31.61 -28.66
C MET A 1 -39.50 33.12 -28.77
N ASN A 2 -40.68 33.68 -28.48
CA ASN A 2 -41.10 35.01 -28.91
C ASN A 2 -40.60 36.12 -27.96
N ARG A 3 -40.06 37.23 -28.49
CA ARG A 3 -39.54 38.37 -27.70
C ARG A 3 -40.62 39.08 -26.86
N TYR A 4 -41.89 38.84 -27.16
CA TYR A 4 -43.04 39.42 -26.45
C TYR A 4 -43.29 38.79 -25.06
N THR A 5 -42.84 37.56 -24.81
CA THR A 5 -43.01 36.89 -23.50
C THR A 5 -42.05 37.40 -22.42
N PHE A 6 -40.92 38.02 -22.79
CA PHE A 6 -39.95 38.54 -21.82
C PHE A 6 -40.30 39.94 -21.32
N LEU A 7 -40.97 40.76 -22.15
CA LEU A 7 -41.43 42.09 -21.76
C LEU A 7 -42.63 42.03 -20.79
N SER A 8 -43.48 40.99 -20.86
CA SER A 8 -44.63 40.89 -19.97
C SER A 8 -44.25 40.47 -18.55
N ALA A 9 -43.21 39.64 -18.38
CA ALA A 9 -42.77 39.18 -17.06
C ALA A 9 -42.07 40.29 -16.24
N THR A 10 -41.32 41.17 -16.91
CA THR A 10 -40.65 42.31 -16.25
C THR A 10 -41.64 43.40 -15.85
N LEU A 11 -42.69 43.63 -16.64
CA LEU A 11 -43.73 44.59 -16.32
C LEU A 11 -44.61 44.13 -15.14
N VAL A 12 -44.91 42.83 -15.05
CA VAL A 12 -45.66 42.24 -13.92
C VAL A 12 -44.85 42.30 -12.62
N LEU A 13 -43.53 42.07 -12.67
CA LEU A 13 -42.66 42.18 -11.50
C LEU A 13 -42.53 43.64 -11.02
N ALA A 14 -42.46 44.60 -11.94
CA ALA A 14 -42.41 46.03 -11.59
C ALA A 14 -43.71 46.51 -10.92
N ILE A 15 -44.86 46.04 -11.38
CA ILE A 15 -46.17 46.36 -10.79
C ILE A 15 -46.34 45.70 -9.41
N ALA A 16 -45.83 44.47 -9.22
CA ALA A 16 -45.84 43.77 -7.93
C ALA A 16 -44.94 44.44 -6.87
N VAL A 17 -43.80 45.02 -7.28
CA VAL A 17 -42.91 45.77 -6.38
C VAL A 17 -43.50 47.14 -6.01
N LEU A 18 -44.23 47.79 -6.92
CA LEU A 18 -44.88 49.08 -6.67
C LEU A 18 -46.16 48.97 -5.80
N SER A 19 -46.71 47.78 -5.61
CA SER A 19 -47.90 47.54 -4.77
C SER A 19 -47.57 47.12 -3.33
N LEU A 20 -46.29 46.99 -2.99
CA LEU A 20 -45.82 46.83 -1.61
C LEU A 20 -45.60 48.22 -1.01
N ASN A 21 -46.58 48.71 -0.23
CA ASN A 21 -46.49 49.92 0.59
C ASN A 21 -45.46 49.74 1.71
N ILE A 22 -44.18 49.78 1.38
CA ILE A 22 -43.07 49.79 2.35
C ILE A 22 -42.73 51.26 2.64
N PRO A 23 -42.80 51.70 3.91
CA PRO A 23 -42.56 53.10 4.26
C PRO A 23 -41.12 53.55 3.94
N PRO A 24 -40.88 54.84 3.63
CA PRO A 24 -39.58 55.35 3.14
C PRO A 24 -38.41 55.25 4.14
N GLN A 25 -38.66 54.81 5.37
CA GLN A 25 -37.64 54.69 6.42
C GLN A 25 -36.85 53.37 6.34
N ASP A 26 -37.35 52.36 5.61
CA ASP A 26 -36.65 51.07 5.44
C ASP A 26 -35.74 51.00 4.20
N TRP A 27 -35.72 52.04 3.36
CA TRP A 27 -34.81 52.08 2.20
C TRP A 27 -33.36 52.45 2.59
N LEU A 28 -33.17 53.13 3.73
CA LEU A 28 -31.85 53.50 4.24
C LEU A 28 -31.16 52.39 5.04
N SER A 29 -31.87 51.31 5.40
CA SER A 29 -31.30 50.14 6.09
C SER A 29 -30.94 48.98 5.14
N LEU A 30 -31.28 49.10 3.84
CA LEU A 30 -30.98 48.10 2.80
C LEU A 30 -29.85 48.54 1.83
N GLY A 31 -29.27 49.72 2.02
CA GLY A 31 -28.11 50.20 1.25
C GLY A 31 -26.79 49.98 2.00
N LEU A 32 -25.94 49.11 1.46
CA LEU A 32 -24.56 48.83 1.89
C LEU A 32 -24.38 48.02 3.17
N LYS A 33 -25.04 46.85 3.29
CA LYS A 33 -24.20 45.69 3.62
C LYS A 33 -23.23 45.57 2.47
N ARG A 34 -22.02 46.12 2.65
CA ARG A 34 -20.84 45.78 1.87
C ARG A 34 -20.94 44.27 1.69
N LEU A 35 -21.33 43.79 0.52
CA LEU A 35 -20.95 42.46 0.08
C LEU A 35 -19.44 42.58 0.13
N SER A 36 -18.88 42.19 1.28
CA SER A 36 -17.48 41.90 1.41
C SER A 36 -17.29 40.82 0.37
N THR A 37 -16.92 41.21 -0.83
CA THR A 37 -16.25 40.35 -1.77
C THR A 37 -15.00 39.99 -0.99
N LYS A 38 -15.12 38.92 -0.21
CA LYS A 38 -14.03 38.37 0.58
C LYS A 38 -12.95 38.15 -0.47
N LYS A 39 -11.94 39.03 -0.47
CA LYS A 39 -10.90 39.02 -1.50
C LYS A 39 -10.35 37.61 -1.50
N LEU A 40 -10.40 36.94 -2.66
CA LEU A 40 -9.90 35.58 -2.79
C LEU A 40 -8.43 35.61 -2.41
N ALA A 41 -8.09 35.01 -1.27
CA ALA A 41 -6.76 35.06 -0.69
C ALA A 41 -6.27 33.62 -0.47
N ALA A 42 -5.00 33.38 -0.76
CA ALA A 42 -4.36 32.09 -0.54
C ALA A 42 -4.09 31.88 0.96
N ASP A 43 -4.13 30.63 1.41
CA ASP A 43 -3.63 30.25 2.74
C ASP A 43 -2.10 30.19 2.73
N LEU A 44 -1.53 29.72 1.62
CA LEU A 44 -0.09 29.61 1.38
C LEU A 44 0.26 30.03 -0.05
N ILE A 45 1.35 30.76 -0.21
CA ILE A 45 2.04 30.95 -1.47
C ILE A 45 3.44 30.34 -1.36
N VAL A 46 3.73 29.38 -2.23
CA VAL A 46 5.09 28.86 -2.45
C VAL A 46 5.72 29.68 -3.56
N LYS A 47 6.94 30.16 -3.37
CA LYS A 47 7.64 31.03 -4.33
C LYS A 47 9.11 30.70 -4.48
N ASN A 48 9.70 31.19 -5.57
CA ASN A 48 11.11 30.99 -5.91
C ASN A 48 11.47 29.50 -5.96
N ALA A 49 10.68 28.75 -6.72
CA ALA A 49 10.81 27.32 -6.93
C ALA A 49 11.12 27.00 -8.40
N VAL A 50 11.59 25.79 -8.66
CA VAL A 50 11.48 25.16 -9.99
C VAL A 50 10.37 24.12 -9.91
N ILE A 51 9.14 24.52 -10.22
CA ILE A 51 7.95 23.66 -10.09
C ILE A 51 7.77 22.87 -11.37
N PHE A 52 8.06 21.57 -11.37
CA PHE A 52 7.55 20.66 -12.38
C PHE A 52 6.08 20.37 -12.07
N THR A 53 5.17 20.73 -12.96
CA THR A 53 3.73 20.65 -12.64
C THR A 53 3.11 19.31 -13.03
N SER A 54 3.74 18.55 -13.93
CA SER A 54 3.13 17.39 -14.59
C SER A 54 1.83 17.74 -15.35
N ASP A 55 1.71 19.00 -15.80
CA ASP A 55 0.64 19.51 -16.64
C ASP A 55 1.23 19.97 -17.98
N ALA A 56 0.81 19.33 -19.08
CA ALA A 56 1.32 19.65 -20.41
C ALA A 56 1.05 21.10 -20.85
N SER A 57 0.02 21.75 -20.30
CA SER A 57 -0.31 23.15 -20.62
C SER A 57 0.60 24.16 -19.92
N MET A 58 1.21 23.78 -18.80
CA MET A 58 2.16 24.60 -18.06
C MET A 58 3.21 23.71 -17.40
N PRO A 59 4.18 23.14 -18.14
CA PRO A 59 5.05 22.10 -17.61
C PRO A 59 5.93 22.54 -16.44
N VAL A 60 6.29 23.84 -16.41
CA VAL A 60 7.14 24.44 -15.37
C VAL A 60 6.55 25.78 -14.89
N ALA A 61 6.68 26.06 -13.59
CA ALA A 61 6.32 27.34 -12.97
C ALA A 61 7.32 27.74 -11.86
N ASP A 62 7.24 28.98 -11.37
CA ASP A 62 8.12 29.48 -10.29
C ASP A 62 7.42 29.60 -8.92
N SER A 63 6.09 29.67 -8.93
CA SER A 63 5.28 29.93 -7.74
C SER A 63 3.88 29.32 -7.84
N MET A 64 3.29 29.03 -6.68
CA MET A 64 1.97 28.41 -6.57
C MET A 64 1.23 28.95 -5.34
N ALA A 65 -0.06 29.28 -5.50
CA ALA A 65 -0.98 29.66 -4.44
C ALA A 65 -1.89 28.48 -4.09
N ILE A 66 -2.09 28.25 -2.79
CA ILE A 66 -2.89 27.16 -2.24
C ILE A 66 -3.97 27.75 -1.34
N GLN A 67 -5.18 27.20 -1.43
CA GLN A 67 -6.30 27.51 -0.54
C GLN A 67 -7.05 26.22 -0.22
N ASN A 68 -7.32 25.98 1.06
CA ASN A 68 -8.02 24.79 1.57
C ASN A 68 -7.45 23.47 1.02
N GLY A 69 -6.11 23.35 1.00
CA GLY A 69 -5.46 22.15 0.48
C GLY A 69 -5.50 21.94 -1.02
N ARG A 70 -6.02 22.90 -1.80
CA ARG A 70 -6.10 22.83 -3.26
C ARG A 70 -5.33 23.97 -3.91
N ILE A 71 -4.85 23.70 -5.11
CA ILE A 71 -4.09 24.65 -5.90
C ILE A 71 -5.05 25.69 -6.44
N LEU A 72 -4.86 26.94 -6.05
CA LEU A 72 -5.67 28.05 -6.49
C LEU A 72 -5.16 28.63 -7.81
N ARG A 73 -3.83 28.78 -7.93
CA ARG A 73 -3.16 29.30 -9.13
C ARG A 73 -1.70 28.85 -9.12
N VAL A 74 -1.14 28.60 -10.30
CA VAL A 74 0.27 28.26 -10.54
C VAL A 74 0.79 29.14 -11.67
N GLY A 75 2.04 29.58 -11.57
CA GLY A 75 2.64 30.48 -12.56
C GLY A 75 3.86 31.22 -12.02
N ASN A 76 3.99 32.49 -12.38
CA ASN A 76 5.05 33.35 -11.84
C ASN A 76 4.58 34.12 -10.60
N PHE A 77 5.49 34.47 -9.69
CA PHE A 77 5.14 35.17 -8.43
C PHE A 77 4.31 36.44 -8.67
N SER A 78 4.64 37.22 -9.71
CA SER A 78 3.92 38.45 -10.04
C SER A 78 2.43 38.22 -10.33
N SER A 79 2.09 37.06 -10.92
CA SER A 79 0.71 36.66 -11.22
C SER A 79 -0.08 36.19 -10.00
N LEU A 80 0.53 36.08 -8.82
CA LEU A 80 -0.12 35.62 -7.58
C LEU A 80 -0.26 36.74 -6.54
N GLN A 81 0.27 37.95 -6.79
CA GLN A 81 0.27 39.05 -5.82
C GLN A 81 -1.14 39.49 -5.40
N ASP A 82 -2.13 39.36 -6.29
CA ASP A 82 -3.53 39.63 -5.99
C ASP A 82 -4.11 38.68 -4.93
N LEU A 83 -3.53 37.49 -4.78
CA LEU A 83 -3.92 36.45 -3.84
C LEU A 83 -3.25 36.56 -2.47
N VAL A 84 -2.29 37.49 -2.30
CA VAL A 84 -1.69 37.81 -1.00
C VAL A 84 -2.70 38.62 -0.18
N GLY A 85 -3.13 38.04 0.94
CA GLY A 85 -4.02 38.65 1.93
C GLY A 85 -3.39 38.71 3.33
N GLY A 86 -4.07 39.35 4.28
CA GLY A 86 -3.55 39.58 5.64
C GLY A 86 -3.26 38.31 6.48
N GLY A 87 -3.66 37.12 6.01
CA GLY A 87 -3.37 35.84 6.65
C GLY A 87 -2.62 34.84 5.76
N THR A 88 -2.21 35.26 4.55
CA THR A 88 -1.48 34.40 3.62
C THR A 88 -0.06 34.18 4.13
N LYS A 89 0.35 32.92 4.22
CA LYS A 89 1.75 32.58 4.52
C LYS A 89 2.54 32.48 3.23
N GLU A 90 3.79 32.88 3.27
CA GLU A 90 4.69 32.78 2.12
C GLU A 90 5.85 31.83 2.45
N LEU A 91 6.06 30.85 1.58
CA LEU A 91 7.16 29.89 1.65
C LEU A 91 8.11 30.14 0.48
N ASN A 92 9.30 30.67 0.78
CA ASN A 92 10.40 30.75 -0.18
C ASN A 92 11.18 29.43 -0.14
N VAL A 93 11.24 28.72 -1.27
CA VAL A 93 11.96 27.44 -1.35
C VAL A 93 13.37 27.57 -1.93
N GLU A 94 13.86 28.80 -2.06
CA GLU A 94 15.28 29.11 -2.36
C GLU A 94 15.80 28.46 -3.65
N GLY A 95 14.97 28.43 -4.68
CA GLY A 95 15.29 27.87 -6.00
C GLY A 95 15.24 26.35 -6.09
N LYS A 96 14.74 25.65 -5.06
CA LYS A 96 14.62 24.19 -5.04
C LYS A 96 13.56 23.68 -6.02
N VAL A 97 13.76 22.45 -6.48
CA VAL A 97 12.82 21.72 -7.33
C VAL A 97 11.63 21.23 -6.53
N LEU A 98 10.46 21.39 -7.11
CA LEU A 98 9.18 21.00 -6.54
C LEU A 98 8.44 20.16 -7.59
N VAL A 99 7.97 18.98 -7.18
CA VAL A 99 7.25 18.03 -8.04
C VAL A 99 5.90 17.69 -7.41
N PRO A 100 4.89 17.19 -8.16
CA PRO A 100 3.70 16.64 -7.54
C PRO A 100 4.07 15.51 -6.58
N GLY A 101 3.25 15.30 -5.55
CA GLY A 101 3.38 14.17 -4.63
C GLY A 101 3.49 12.88 -5.42
N PHE A 102 4.52 12.07 -5.14
CA PHE A 102 4.69 10.81 -5.86
C PHE A 102 3.54 9.86 -5.52
N ILE A 103 3.13 9.10 -6.53
CA ILE A 103 2.11 8.07 -6.42
C ILE A 103 2.76 6.75 -6.73
N ASP A 104 2.78 5.85 -5.76
CA ASP A 104 3.19 4.48 -6.02
C ASP A 104 2.02 3.71 -6.63
N SER A 105 2.13 3.31 -7.91
CA SER A 105 1.03 2.70 -8.65
C SER A 105 0.74 1.25 -8.30
N HIS A 106 1.58 0.61 -7.47
CA HIS A 106 1.38 -0.77 -7.04
C HIS A 106 2.15 -1.02 -5.74
N VAL A 107 1.45 -1.26 -4.64
CA VAL A 107 2.05 -1.70 -3.37
C VAL A 107 1.18 -2.73 -2.67
N HIS A 108 1.77 -3.33 -1.65
CA HIS A 108 1.14 -4.15 -0.62
C HIS A 108 1.42 -3.50 0.75
N LEU A 109 0.66 -2.46 1.09
CA LEU A 109 1.03 -1.51 2.16
C LEU A 109 1.04 -2.14 3.56
N VAL A 110 -0.04 -2.82 3.96
CA VAL A 110 -0.10 -3.53 5.26
C VAL A 110 0.93 -4.68 5.30
N PRO A 111 1.06 -5.55 4.27
CA PRO A 111 2.14 -6.53 4.18
C PRO A 111 3.53 -5.98 4.42
N GLY A 112 3.92 -4.90 3.74
CA GLY A 112 5.25 -4.33 3.92
C GLY A 112 5.45 -3.77 5.33
N GLY A 113 4.41 -3.14 5.92
CA GLY A 113 4.47 -2.68 7.30
C GLY A 113 4.63 -3.81 8.32
N LEU A 114 4.05 -4.99 8.04
CA LEU A 114 4.24 -6.20 8.83
C LEU A 114 5.66 -6.75 8.64
N GLN A 115 6.18 -6.74 7.41
CA GLN A 115 7.54 -7.19 7.12
C GLN A 115 8.60 -6.38 7.85
N MET A 116 8.40 -5.07 8.03
CA MET A 116 9.30 -4.20 8.81
C MET A 116 9.47 -4.65 10.28
N GLY A 117 8.54 -5.44 10.83
CA GLY A 117 8.62 -6.01 12.18
C GLY A 117 9.08 -7.46 12.24
N ARG A 118 9.55 -8.02 11.12
CA ARG A 118 9.87 -9.45 10.93
C ARG A 118 11.33 -9.64 10.53
N VAL A 119 11.76 -10.88 10.28
CA VAL A 119 13.13 -11.15 9.85
C VAL A 119 13.38 -10.51 8.48
N GLU A 120 14.25 -9.51 8.44
CA GLU A 120 14.65 -8.80 7.23
C GLU A 120 15.78 -9.54 6.50
N LEU A 121 15.48 -10.04 5.29
CA LEU A 121 16.40 -10.80 4.47
C LEU A 121 16.69 -10.14 3.11
N ARG A 122 16.18 -8.93 2.89
CA ARG A 122 16.46 -8.12 1.70
C ARG A 122 17.94 -7.73 1.63
N GLY A 123 18.50 -7.87 0.42
CA GLY A 123 19.90 -7.54 0.13
C GLY A 123 20.91 -8.49 0.77
N VAL A 124 20.47 -9.55 1.46
CA VAL A 124 21.37 -10.61 1.94
C VAL A 124 21.96 -11.31 0.71
N ASN A 125 23.28 -11.33 0.64
CA ASN A 125 24.05 -11.85 -0.51
C ASN A 125 25.00 -13.00 -0.12
N GLN A 126 24.82 -13.57 1.08
CA GLN A 126 25.56 -14.73 1.57
C GLN A 126 24.65 -15.64 2.38
N LYS A 127 24.78 -16.96 2.17
CA LYS A 127 24.03 -18.00 2.88
C LYS A 127 24.24 -17.93 4.39
N GLU A 128 25.46 -17.66 4.83
CA GLU A 128 25.83 -17.58 6.24
C GLU A 128 25.10 -16.43 6.94
N GLU A 129 24.97 -15.29 6.27
CA GLU A 129 24.22 -14.13 6.80
C GLU A 129 22.71 -14.41 6.85
N PHE A 130 22.16 -15.10 5.84
CA PHE A 130 20.77 -15.57 5.85
C PHE A 130 20.50 -16.43 7.08
N VAL A 131 21.30 -17.48 7.27
CA VAL A 131 21.19 -18.39 8.42
C VAL A 131 21.37 -17.65 9.74
N ARG A 132 22.35 -16.74 9.82
CA ARG A 132 22.63 -15.95 11.04
C ARG A 132 21.43 -15.10 11.46
N ARG A 133 20.80 -14.38 10.53
CA ARG A 133 19.61 -13.54 10.84
C ARG A 133 18.42 -14.35 11.30
N VAL A 134 18.16 -15.49 10.65
CA VAL A 134 17.06 -16.38 11.07
C VAL A 134 17.35 -16.98 12.45
N LYS A 135 18.60 -17.37 12.72
CA LYS A 135 19.02 -17.89 14.03
C LYS A 135 18.88 -16.85 15.14
N GLU A 136 19.28 -15.61 14.87
CA GLU A 136 19.12 -14.49 15.80
C GLU A 136 17.64 -14.25 16.13
N ALA A 137 16.78 -14.24 15.12
CA ALA A 137 15.34 -14.09 15.32
C ALA A 137 14.71 -15.27 16.09
N ALA A 138 15.07 -16.51 15.75
CA ALA A 138 14.61 -17.71 16.45
C ALA A 138 15.00 -17.70 17.93
N GLY A 139 16.20 -17.19 18.27
CA GLY A 139 16.66 -17.05 19.65
C GLY A 139 15.93 -15.99 20.47
N ASN A 140 15.24 -15.06 19.82
CA ASN A 140 14.54 -13.93 20.47
C ASN A 140 13.02 -14.16 20.62
N VAL A 141 12.48 -15.28 20.11
CA VAL A 141 11.06 -15.61 20.23
C VAL A 141 10.83 -16.75 21.23
N LYS A 142 9.62 -16.84 21.78
CA LYS A 142 9.26 -17.95 22.68
C LYS A 142 9.18 -19.26 21.89
N GLN A 143 9.50 -20.38 22.54
CA GLN A 143 9.29 -21.71 21.99
C GLN A 143 7.87 -21.87 21.42
N GLY A 144 7.75 -22.48 20.23
CA GLY A 144 6.47 -22.65 19.53
C GLY A 144 5.94 -21.41 18.80
N SER A 145 6.58 -20.25 18.96
CA SER A 145 6.21 -19.05 18.20
C SER A 145 6.75 -19.13 16.77
N TRP A 146 5.99 -18.60 15.82
CA TRP A 146 6.41 -18.54 14.41
C TRP A 146 7.52 -17.51 14.20
N VAL A 147 8.56 -17.89 13.48
CA VAL A 147 9.57 -16.97 12.94
C VAL A 147 9.14 -16.63 11.52
N LEU A 148 8.67 -15.39 11.35
CA LEU A 148 8.18 -14.87 10.08
C LEU A 148 9.17 -13.84 9.53
N GLY A 149 9.24 -13.72 8.21
CA GLY A 149 10.12 -12.78 7.54
C GLY A 149 10.15 -13.01 6.04
N GLY A 150 11.14 -12.44 5.37
CA GLY A 150 11.27 -12.60 3.95
C GLY A 150 12.07 -11.49 3.29
N GLY A 151 11.88 -11.35 1.98
CA GLY A 151 12.65 -10.43 1.15
C GLY A 151 13.95 -11.04 0.64
N TRP A 152 14.15 -12.34 0.83
CA TRP A 152 15.36 -13.00 0.35
C TRP A 152 15.35 -13.20 -1.16
N ASN A 153 16.53 -13.14 -1.78
CA ASN A 153 16.72 -13.43 -3.19
C ASN A 153 17.98 -14.29 -3.36
N ASN A 154 17.80 -15.54 -3.78
CA ASN A 154 18.89 -16.51 -3.93
C ASN A 154 19.91 -16.11 -5.00
N ASP A 155 19.51 -15.31 -5.99
CA ASP A 155 20.40 -14.86 -7.06
C ASP A 155 21.54 -13.97 -6.51
N LEU A 156 21.31 -13.29 -5.38
CA LEU A 156 22.32 -12.46 -4.72
C LEU A 156 23.48 -13.25 -4.09
N TRP A 157 23.31 -14.55 -3.81
CA TRP A 157 24.35 -15.41 -3.21
C TRP A 157 24.77 -16.58 -4.10
N GLY A 158 24.58 -16.46 -5.41
CA GLY A 158 25.03 -17.46 -6.39
C GLY A 158 23.97 -18.47 -6.83
N GLY A 159 22.70 -18.23 -6.49
CA GLY A 159 21.55 -18.95 -7.03
C GLY A 159 21.17 -20.23 -6.28
N GLU A 160 21.95 -20.69 -5.29
CA GLU A 160 21.58 -21.83 -4.44
C GLU A 160 20.27 -21.54 -3.70
N LEU A 161 19.24 -22.35 -3.93
CA LEU A 161 17.96 -22.20 -3.24
C LEU A 161 18.10 -22.64 -1.77
N PRO A 162 17.50 -21.90 -0.82
CA PRO A 162 17.51 -22.31 0.57
C PRO A 162 16.59 -23.51 0.78
N MET A 163 16.86 -24.29 1.84
CA MET A 163 16.07 -25.48 2.19
C MET A 163 15.89 -25.58 3.70
N ALA A 164 14.89 -26.34 4.14
CA ALA A 164 14.54 -26.54 5.54
C ALA A 164 15.76 -26.94 6.39
N SER A 165 16.64 -27.79 5.85
CA SER A 165 17.85 -28.26 6.52
C SER A 165 18.88 -27.17 6.83
N TRP A 166 18.78 -25.98 6.22
CA TRP A 166 19.62 -24.83 6.60
C TRP A 166 19.20 -24.24 7.95
N LEU A 167 17.97 -24.53 8.39
CA LEU A 167 17.32 -23.89 9.54
C LEU A 167 17.04 -24.87 10.68
N ASP A 168 16.82 -26.15 10.36
CA ASP A 168 16.26 -27.14 11.31
C ASP A 168 17.10 -27.29 12.59
N ASP A 169 18.43 -27.23 12.51
CA ASP A 169 19.35 -27.41 13.65
C ASP A 169 19.13 -26.42 14.81
N PHE A 170 18.57 -25.24 14.54
CA PHE A 170 18.33 -24.19 15.54
C PHE A 170 16.87 -23.72 15.58
N THR A 171 15.97 -24.38 14.84
CA THR A 171 14.54 -24.03 14.78
C THR A 171 13.63 -25.22 15.06
N ALA A 172 14.17 -26.30 15.65
CA ALA A 172 13.43 -27.53 15.94
C ALA A 172 12.12 -27.33 16.74
N ASP A 173 12.05 -26.28 17.56
CA ASP A 173 10.88 -25.95 18.38
C ASP A 173 10.08 -24.73 17.88
N ASN A 174 10.51 -24.09 16.79
CA ASN A 174 9.91 -22.87 16.27
C ASN A 174 9.60 -23.03 14.77
N PRO A 175 8.33 -23.01 14.34
CA PRO A 175 8.01 -23.07 12.92
C PRO A 175 8.50 -21.79 12.22
N VAL A 176 9.07 -21.94 11.03
CA VAL A 176 9.63 -20.84 10.24
C VAL A 176 8.90 -20.72 8.93
N TRP A 177 8.57 -19.49 8.52
CA TRP A 177 8.08 -19.17 7.18
C TRP A 177 8.73 -17.88 6.67
N LEU A 178 9.50 -17.99 5.59
CA LEU A 178 10.26 -16.88 5.01
C LEU A 178 9.91 -16.72 3.53
N THR A 179 9.26 -15.62 3.17
CA THR A 179 8.87 -15.37 1.76
C THR A 179 10.06 -14.87 0.94
N ARG A 180 10.19 -15.39 -0.28
CA ARG A 180 11.09 -14.84 -1.31
C ARG A 180 10.64 -13.43 -1.64
N MET A 181 11.59 -12.60 -2.09
CA MET A 181 11.36 -11.19 -2.41
C MET A 181 10.20 -10.98 -3.38
N ASP A 182 10.03 -11.85 -4.37
CA ASP A 182 8.98 -11.75 -5.38
C ASP A 182 7.58 -12.16 -4.88
N GLY A 183 7.45 -12.68 -3.65
CA GLY A 183 6.16 -13.12 -3.11
C GLY A 183 5.59 -14.41 -3.72
N HIS A 184 6.29 -15.05 -4.66
CA HIS A 184 5.84 -16.26 -5.38
C HIS A 184 6.48 -17.55 -4.87
N MET A 185 7.37 -17.46 -3.88
CA MET A 185 7.98 -18.60 -3.23
C MET A 185 8.14 -18.34 -1.73
N GLY A 186 8.06 -19.38 -0.90
CA GLY A 186 8.38 -19.30 0.52
C GLY A 186 9.11 -20.52 1.03
N LEU A 187 9.93 -20.31 2.05
CA LEU A 187 10.69 -21.34 2.74
C LEU A 187 10.05 -21.67 4.09
N ALA A 188 9.58 -22.91 4.21
CA ALA A 188 9.15 -23.54 5.45
C ALA A 188 10.25 -24.45 6.01
N ASN A 189 10.51 -24.38 7.32
CA ASN A 189 11.34 -25.41 7.98
C ASN A 189 10.57 -26.73 8.18
N SER A 190 11.26 -27.78 8.63
CA SER A 190 10.64 -29.11 8.78
C SER A 190 9.48 -29.11 9.77
N LEU A 191 9.53 -28.30 10.84
CA LEU A 191 8.42 -28.17 11.78
C LEU A 191 7.19 -27.52 11.13
N ALA A 192 7.37 -26.44 10.36
CA ALA A 192 6.27 -25.79 9.64
C ALA A 192 5.62 -26.73 8.60
N LEU A 193 6.42 -27.49 7.84
CA LEU A 193 5.90 -28.51 6.91
C LEU A 193 5.06 -29.56 7.63
N LYS A 194 5.53 -30.04 8.79
CA LYS A 194 4.81 -31.03 9.62
C LYS A 194 3.48 -30.47 10.14
N LEU A 195 3.46 -29.23 10.61
CA LEU A 195 2.23 -28.56 11.06
C LEU A 195 1.22 -28.40 9.91
N ALA A 196 1.70 -28.16 8.69
CA ALA A 196 0.91 -28.08 7.47
C ALA A 196 0.49 -29.45 6.90
N GLY A 197 0.97 -30.56 7.47
CA GLY A 197 0.71 -31.92 6.97
C GLY A 197 1.41 -32.25 5.65
N ILE A 198 2.41 -31.46 5.24
CA ILE A 198 3.15 -31.66 3.99
C ILE A 198 4.20 -32.76 4.20
N ASN A 199 4.21 -33.76 3.32
CA ASN A 199 5.11 -34.91 3.36
C ASN A 199 5.42 -35.42 1.94
N ASN A 200 6.19 -36.51 1.82
CA ASN A 200 6.60 -37.07 0.53
C ASN A 200 5.44 -37.45 -0.42
N SER A 201 4.27 -37.80 0.13
CA SER A 201 3.06 -38.14 -0.63
C SER A 201 2.21 -36.93 -1.03
N SER A 202 2.55 -35.72 -0.56
CA SER A 202 1.83 -34.50 -0.94
C SER A 202 1.92 -34.26 -2.45
N ILE A 203 0.78 -33.92 -3.06
CA ILE A 203 0.67 -33.59 -4.47
C ILE A 203 0.72 -32.08 -4.67
N ASP A 204 1.26 -31.65 -5.81
CA ASP A 204 1.24 -30.25 -6.21
C ASP A 204 -0.22 -29.79 -6.42
N PRO A 205 -0.64 -28.66 -5.82
CA PRO A 205 -1.94 -28.09 -6.11
C PRO A 205 -1.96 -27.48 -7.52
N ASN A 206 -3.15 -27.28 -8.07
CA ASN A 206 -3.27 -26.53 -9.32
C ASN A 206 -2.66 -25.12 -9.15
N GLY A 207 -1.79 -24.73 -10.08
CA GLY A 207 -1.10 -23.44 -10.09
C GLY A 207 -0.01 -23.31 -9.01
N GLY A 208 0.54 -24.40 -8.48
CA GLY A 208 1.61 -24.35 -7.49
C GLY A 208 2.50 -25.58 -7.48
N THR A 209 3.67 -25.46 -6.85
CA THR A 209 4.66 -26.55 -6.80
C THR A 209 5.23 -26.70 -5.40
N ILE A 210 5.32 -27.93 -4.92
CA ILE A 210 6.04 -28.32 -3.70
C ILE A 210 7.42 -28.82 -4.13
N ALA A 211 8.47 -28.04 -3.88
CA ALA A 211 9.81 -28.47 -4.26
C ALA A 211 10.24 -29.69 -3.42
N LYS A 212 10.71 -30.72 -4.11
CA LYS A 212 11.14 -32.00 -3.52
C LYS A 212 12.60 -32.29 -3.87
N SER A 213 13.27 -32.99 -2.98
CA SER A 213 14.60 -33.55 -3.23
C SER A 213 14.55 -34.67 -4.28
N THR A 214 15.72 -35.14 -4.71
CA THR A 214 15.85 -36.31 -5.59
C THR A 214 15.23 -37.59 -5.02
N HIS A 215 15.00 -37.65 -3.70
CA HIS A 215 14.36 -38.77 -3.00
C HIS A 215 12.85 -38.56 -2.77
N GLY A 216 12.28 -37.46 -3.26
CA GLY A 216 10.86 -37.15 -3.13
C GLY A 216 10.46 -36.45 -1.82
N GLU A 217 11.40 -36.20 -0.92
CA GLU A 217 11.13 -35.49 0.34
C GLU A 217 11.00 -33.98 0.10
N PRO A 218 9.96 -33.30 0.64
CA PRO A 218 9.81 -31.85 0.52
C PRO A 218 10.98 -31.11 1.17
N ILE A 219 11.57 -30.15 0.46
CA ILE A 219 12.76 -29.40 0.95
C ILE A 219 12.43 -28.07 1.62
N GLY A 220 11.13 -27.76 1.77
CA GLY A 220 10.67 -26.53 2.41
C GLY A 220 10.25 -25.42 1.45
N LEU A 221 10.55 -25.50 0.15
CA LEU A 221 10.14 -24.47 -0.80
C LEU A 221 8.74 -24.77 -1.36
N LEU A 222 7.83 -23.81 -1.19
CA LEU A 222 6.47 -23.84 -1.73
C LEU A 222 6.32 -22.66 -2.70
N ILE A 223 5.89 -22.94 -3.92
CA ILE A 223 5.79 -21.97 -5.02
C ILE A 223 4.31 -21.73 -5.35
N ASP A 224 3.94 -20.45 -5.51
CA ASP A 224 2.60 -19.98 -5.87
C ASP A 224 1.49 -20.65 -5.04
N ALA A 225 0.53 -21.34 -5.67
CA ALA A 225 -0.61 -21.92 -4.97
C ALA A 225 -0.22 -22.96 -3.91
N ALA A 226 1.00 -23.53 -3.94
CA ALA A 226 1.48 -24.43 -2.90
C ALA A 226 1.70 -23.72 -1.55
N MET A 227 1.90 -22.41 -1.54
CA MET A 227 1.98 -21.62 -0.31
C MET A 227 0.69 -21.75 0.52
N LYS A 228 -0.48 -21.97 -0.12
CA LYS A 228 -1.78 -22.21 0.56
C LYS A 228 -1.73 -23.34 1.59
N LEU A 229 -0.82 -24.29 1.42
CA LEU A 229 -0.74 -25.45 2.29
C LEU A 229 -0.22 -25.09 3.69
N VAL A 230 0.64 -24.06 3.80
CA VAL A 230 1.22 -23.64 5.09
C VAL A 230 0.51 -22.45 5.71
N LEU A 231 -0.06 -21.53 4.90
CA LEU A 231 -0.64 -20.28 5.40
C LEU A 231 -1.69 -20.47 6.50
N PRO A 232 -2.62 -21.47 6.44
CA PRO A 232 -3.60 -21.69 7.50
C PRO A 232 -3.00 -22.15 8.84
N SER A 233 -1.76 -22.65 8.84
CA SER A 233 -1.04 -23.02 10.06
C SER A 233 -0.37 -21.81 10.74
N ILE A 234 -0.20 -20.70 10.02
CA ILE A 234 0.38 -19.47 10.54
C ILE A 234 -0.69 -18.72 11.36
N PRO A 235 -0.39 -18.33 12.61
CA PRO A 235 -1.30 -17.53 13.42
C PRO A 235 -1.69 -16.24 12.72
N GLU A 236 -2.97 -15.90 12.84
CA GLU A 236 -3.47 -14.66 12.29
C GLU A 236 -2.84 -13.46 12.99
N VAL A 237 -2.51 -12.43 12.20
CA VAL A 237 -1.93 -11.19 12.69
C VAL A 237 -2.98 -10.43 13.48
N SER A 238 -2.63 -9.98 14.69
CA SER A 238 -3.56 -9.20 15.50
C SER A 238 -3.94 -7.87 14.84
N VAL A 239 -5.15 -7.39 15.11
CA VAL A 239 -5.63 -6.09 14.58
C VAL A 239 -4.69 -4.94 14.95
N ASP A 240 -4.19 -4.91 16.18
CA ASP A 240 -3.27 -3.85 16.62
C ASP A 240 -1.94 -3.91 15.87
N GLU A 241 -1.41 -5.11 15.59
CA GLU A 241 -0.21 -5.25 14.76
C GLU A 241 -0.45 -4.80 13.31
N LYS A 242 -1.62 -5.09 12.72
CA LYS A 242 -2.00 -4.58 11.38
C LYS A 242 -2.07 -3.04 11.35
N ARG A 243 -2.59 -2.43 12.41
CA ARG A 243 -2.68 -0.96 12.54
C ARG A 243 -1.30 -0.32 12.69
N GLU A 244 -0.44 -0.87 13.53
CA GLU A 244 0.94 -0.39 13.69
C GLU A 244 1.75 -0.60 12.41
N ALA A 245 1.53 -1.70 11.69
CA ALA A 245 2.11 -1.93 10.37
C ALA A 245 1.72 -0.83 9.37
N PHE A 246 0.44 -0.48 9.30
CA PHE A 246 -0.03 0.63 8.46
C PHE A 246 0.64 1.96 8.82
N LEU A 247 0.77 2.28 10.11
CA LEU A 247 1.44 3.51 10.54
C LEU A 247 2.91 3.53 10.14
N ARG A 248 3.65 2.44 10.37
CA ARG A 248 5.06 2.30 9.94
C ARG A 248 5.21 2.45 8.43
N ALA A 249 4.39 1.73 7.65
CA ALA A 249 4.41 1.75 6.20
C ALA A 249 4.09 3.15 5.65
N SER A 250 3.03 3.78 6.17
CA SER A 250 2.63 5.12 5.76
C SER A 250 3.71 6.16 6.06
N ASN A 251 4.36 6.06 7.23
CA ASN A 251 5.48 6.94 7.58
C ASN A 251 6.66 6.75 6.63
N LEU A 252 7.03 5.51 6.29
CA LEU A 252 8.10 5.24 5.34
C LEU A 252 7.78 5.79 3.94
N ALA A 253 6.57 5.56 3.43
CA ALA A 253 6.14 6.09 2.14
C ALA A 253 6.25 7.63 2.11
N LEU A 254 5.77 8.30 3.15
CA LEU A 254 5.80 9.76 3.26
C LEU A 254 7.22 10.33 3.37
N THR A 255 8.13 9.66 4.09
CA THR A 255 9.55 10.09 4.14
C THR A 255 10.26 9.92 2.80
N ARG A 256 9.73 9.05 1.93
CA ARG A 256 10.13 8.87 0.53
C ARG A 256 9.31 9.73 -0.45
N GLY A 257 8.48 10.64 0.05
CA GLY A 257 7.69 11.59 -0.76
C GLY A 257 6.50 10.97 -1.50
N VAL A 258 6.14 9.73 -1.16
CA VAL A 258 4.94 9.06 -1.69
C VAL A 258 3.73 9.54 -0.88
N THR A 259 2.86 10.32 -1.52
CA THR A 259 1.66 10.90 -0.86
C THR A 259 0.41 10.06 -1.08
N THR A 260 0.42 9.22 -2.12
CA THR A 260 -0.68 8.32 -2.48
C THR A 260 -0.11 6.96 -2.89
N VAL A 261 -0.78 5.89 -2.48
CA VAL A 261 -0.47 4.54 -2.93
C VAL A 261 -1.69 3.87 -3.55
N VAL A 262 -1.46 3.03 -4.56
CA VAL A 262 -2.44 2.07 -5.03
C VAL A 262 -2.14 0.74 -4.35
N ASP A 263 -2.96 0.39 -3.36
CA ASP A 263 -2.75 -0.80 -2.54
C ASP A 263 -3.57 -1.98 -3.06
N PHE A 264 -2.89 -3.09 -3.31
CA PHE A 264 -3.48 -4.36 -3.73
C PHE A 264 -3.80 -5.28 -2.52
N GLY A 265 -3.57 -4.79 -1.31
CA GLY A 265 -3.98 -5.41 -0.05
C GLY A 265 -3.18 -6.66 0.31
N ARG A 266 -3.62 -7.38 1.34
CA ARG A 266 -3.08 -8.69 1.75
C ARG A 266 -3.53 -9.82 0.81
N TYR A 267 -3.38 -9.63 -0.49
CA TYR A 267 -3.79 -10.57 -1.53
C TYR A 267 -2.62 -10.95 -2.45
N PHE A 268 -2.21 -12.20 -2.34
CA PHE A 268 -1.18 -12.87 -3.15
C PHE A 268 -1.68 -14.28 -3.51
N PRO A 269 -1.08 -14.99 -4.49
CA PRO A 269 -1.48 -16.35 -4.83
C PRO A 269 -1.45 -17.25 -3.60
N GLY A 270 -2.63 -17.54 -3.04
CA GLY A 270 -2.69 -18.28 -1.80
C GLY A 270 -3.54 -17.71 -0.70
N ALA A 271 -3.54 -16.39 -0.58
CA ALA A 271 -4.13 -15.70 0.54
C ALA A 271 -5.66 -15.85 0.57
N SER A 272 -6.22 -15.79 1.78
CA SER A 272 -7.66 -15.62 1.94
C SER A 272 -8.10 -14.31 1.30
N VAL A 273 -9.19 -14.35 0.55
CA VAL A 273 -9.80 -13.14 -0.04
C VAL A 273 -10.34 -12.19 1.03
N GLU A 274 -10.60 -12.68 2.25
CA GLU A 274 -11.13 -11.86 3.35
C GLU A 274 -10.10 -10.91 3.93
N HIS A 275 -8.80 -11.18 3.78
CA HIS A 275 -7.75 -10.35 4.37
C HIS A 275 -7.80 -8.89 3.90
N SER A 276 -8.06 -8.64 2.61
CA SER A 276 -8.19 -7.26 2.09
C SER A 276 -9.45 -6.56 2.62
N TRP A 277 -10.50 -7.31 2.97
CA TRP A 277 -11.72 -6.77 3.55
C TRP A 277 -11.56 -6.44 5.04
N GLU A 278 -10.86 -7.28 5.78
CA GLU A 278 -10.45 -7.00 7.15
C GLU A 278 -9.54 -5.78 7.22
N ASP A 279 -8.61 -5.62 6.28
CA ASP A 279 -7.73 -4.45 6.24
C ASP A 279 -8.54 -3.16 5.95
N LEU A 280 -9.55 -3.24 5.08
CA LEU A 280 -10.49 -2.14 4.89
C LEU A 280 -11.17 -1.72 6.21
N SER A 281 -11.75 -2.65 6.96
CA SER A 281 -12.50 -2.32 8.19
C SER A 281 -11.59 -1.98 9.37
N ASP A 282 -10.60 -2.82 9.63
CA ASP A 282 -9.84 -2.82 10.88
C ASP A 282 -8.71 -1.80 10.88
N VAL A 283 -8.20 -1.47 9.68
CA VAL A 283 -7.03 -0.62 9.48
C VAL A 283 -7.43 0.68 8.80
N TYR A 284 -7.94 0.64 7.58
CA TYR A 284 -8.16 1.86 6.80
C TYR A 284 -9.31 2.70 7.35
N GLN A 285 -10.51 2.11 7.54
CA GLN A 285 -11.65 2.84 8.11
C GLN A 285 -11.42 3.25 9.57
N TRP A 286 -10.69 2.43 10.34
CA TRP A 286 -10.23 2.82 11.67
C TRP A 286 -9.30 4.04 11.62
N ALA A 287 -8.29 4.04 10.75
CA ALA A 287 -7.34 5.13 10.64
C ALA A 287 -8.04 6.43 10.22
N ASP A 288 -8.97 6.35 9.27
CA ASP A 288 -9.75 7.50 8.80
C ASP A 288 -10.67 8.05 9.90
N SER A 289 -11.45 7.19 10.55
CA SER A 289 -12.38 7.62 11.62
C SER A 289 -11.69 8.06 12.92
N SER A 290 -10.46 7.61 13.18
CA SER A 290 -9.66 8.00 14.34
C SER A 290 -8.68 9.14 14.07
N GLY A 291 -8.67 9.70 12.85
CA GLY A 291 -7.76 10.79 12.47
C GLY A 291 -6.29 10.36 12.35
N LYS A 292 -6.02 9.06 12.24
CA LYS A 292 -4.68 8.46 12.09
C LYS A 292 -4.29 8.20 10.63
N MET A 293 -5.18 8.49 9.68
CA MET A 293 -4.90 8.36 8.25
C MET A 293 -3.96 9.49 7.80
N ILE A 294 -2.73 9.15 7.42
CA ILE A 294 -1.69 10.13 7.02
C ILE A 294 -1.28 10.04 5.54
N ILE A 295 -1.62 8.92 4.87
CA ILE A 295 -1.39 8.69 3.44
C ILE A 295 -2.72 8.47 2.70
N ARG A 296 -2.80 8.75 1.40
CA ARG A 296 -3.98 8.41 0.60
C ARG A 296 -3.83 7.03 -0.01
N VAL A 297 -4.93 6.28 -0.04
CA VAL A 297 -4.95 4.93 -0.60
C VAL A 297 -6.04 4.80 -1.66
N CYS A 298 -5.68 4.19 -2.79
CA CYS A 298 -6.61 3.64 -3.76
C CYS A 298 -6.58 2.12 -3.63
N LEU A 299 -7.68 1.53 -3.16
CA LEU A 299 -7.74 0.12 -2.77
C LEU A 299 -8.25 -0.75 -3.92
N PHE A 300 -7.56 -1.86 -4.15
CA PHE A 300 -7.99 -2.95 -5.02
C PHE A 300 -8.30 -4.20 -4.19
N PHE A 301 -9.33 -4.93 -4.59
CA PHE A 301 -9.84 -6.10 -3.86
C PHE A 301 -9.67 -7.39 -4.69
N PRO A 302 -9.62 -8.57 -4.06
CA PRO A 302 -9.61 -9.85 -4.77
C PRO A 302 -10.78 -9.93 -5.75
N MET A 303 -10.49 -10.28 -7.00
CA MET A 303 -11.48 -10.29 -8.08
C MET A 303 -12.64 -11.24 -7.81
N GLU A 304 -12.42 -12.32 -7.08
CA GLU A 304 -13.44 -13.26 -6.63
C GLU A 304 -14.55 -12.58 -5.79
N THR A 305 -14.24 -11.42 -5.21
CA THR A 305 -15.16 -10.62 -4.38
C THR A 305 -15.73 -9.39 -5.08
N TRP A 306 -15.69 -9.35 -6.43
CA TRP A 306 -16.14 -8.20 -7.23
C TRP A 306 -17.57 -7.74 -6.89
N SER A 307 -18.47 -8.66 -6.57
CA SER A 307 -19.87 -8.36 -6.24
C SER A 307 -19.99 -7.59 -4.93
N ARG A 308 -19.22 -7.98 -3.90
CA ARG A 308 -19.15 -7.30 -2.61
C ARG A 308 -18.58 -5.88 -2.75
N LEU A 309 -17.56 -5.69 -3.59
CA LEU A 309 -17.03 -4.35 -3.91
C LEU A 309 -18.07 -3.47 -4.59
N LEU A 310 -18.79 -4.01 -5.56
CA LEU A 310 -19.86 -3.28 -6.23
C LEU A 310 -20.95 -2.84 -5.24
N GLU A 311 -21.37 -3.72 -4.33
CA GLU A 311 -22.37 -3.39 -3.31
C GLU A 311 -21.89 -2.27 -2.39
N LEU A 312 -20.63 -2.32 -1.96
CA LEU A 312 -20.03 -1.25 -1.17
C LEU A 312 -20.01 0.08 -1.93
N ILE A 313 -19.56 0.07 -3.20
CA ILE A 313 -19.53 1.27 -4.05
C ILE A 313 -20.93 1.83 -4.28
N LYS A 314 -21.95 0.99 -4.48
CA LYS A 314 -23.35 1.45 -4.61
C LYS A 314 -23.86 2.13 -3.35
N LYS A 315 -23.42 1.65 -2.18
CA LYS A 315 -23.83 2.19 -0.88
C LYS A 315 -23.11 3.49 -0.52
N THR A 316 -21.83 3.61 -0.88
CA THR A 316 -20.92 4.62 -0.32
C THR A 316 -20.29 5.55 -1.36
N GLY A 317 -20.41 5.24 -2.64
CA GLY A 317 -19.60 5.85 -3.69
C GLY A 317 -18.19 5.24 -3.76
N ARG A 318 -17.37 5.74 -4.68
CA ARG A 318 -15.96 5.30 -4.81
C ARG A 318 -15.04 5.98 -3.79
N ALA A 319 -15.24 7.27 -3.53
CA ALA A 319 -14.55 7.96 -2.46
C ALA A 319 -15.29 7.69 -1.14
N LEU A 320 -14.77 6.78 -0.32
CA LEU A 320 -15.30 6.55 1.04
C LEU A 320 -15.05 7.76 1.92
N SER A 321 -13.90 8.39 1.71
CA SER A 321 -13.50 9.64 2.32
C SER A 321 -12.52 10.34 1.39
N ASP A 322 -11.95 11.43 1.89
CA ASP A 322 -10.89 12.15 1.22
C ASP A 322 -9.53 11.40 1.14
N TRP A 323 -9.42 10.31 1.90
CA TRP A 323 -8.20 9.51 2.04
C TRP A 323 -8.32 8.12 1.43
N ILE A 324 -9.53 7.58 1.33
CA ILE A 324 -9.78 6.22 0.88
C ILE A 324 -10.64 6.23 -0.37
N TYR A 325 -10.06 5.73 -1.46
CA TYR A 325 -10.74 5.51 -2.74
C TYR A 325 -10.86 4.02 -3.05
N LEU A 326 -12.04 3.58 -3.46
CA LEU A 326 -12.32 2.23 -3.92
C LEU A 326 -12.05 2.15 -5.44
N GLY A 327 -10.88 1.59 -5.79
CA GLY A 327 -10.39 1.49 -7.16
C GLY A 327 -11.08 0.40 -7.96
N GLY A 328 -10.73 -0.86 -7.69
CA GLY A 328 -11.17 -1.96 -8.52
C GLY A 328 -10.84 -3.34 -7.97
N VAL A 329 -10.68 -4.29 -8.88
CA VAL A 329 -10.40 -5.69 -8.56
C VAL A 329 -9.05 -6.15 -9.12
N LYS A 330 -8.40 -7.06 -8.38
CA LYS A 330 -7.09 -7.65 -8.68
C LYS A 330 -7.20 -9.16 -8.87
N ALA A 331 -6.49 -9.70 -9.86
CA ALA A 331 -6.26 -11.14 -10.02
C ALA A 331 -4.82 -11.42 -10.52
N PHE A 332 -4.48 -12.71 -10.61
CA PHE A 332 -3.20 -13.21 -11.07
C PHE A 332 -3.35 -14.14 -12.28
N ALA A 333 -2.65 -13.86 -13.37
CA ALA A 333 -2.61 -14.76 -14.54
C ALA A 333 -1.51 -15.83 -14.38
N ASP A 334 -0.35 -15.44 -13.87
CA ASP A 334 0.84 -16.28 -13.70
C ASP A 334 1.65 -15.92 -12.45
N GLY A 335 2.84 -16.54 -12.31
CA GLY A 335 3.80 -16.30 -11.23
C GLY A 335 4.89 -15.29 -11.60
N SER A 336 6.15 -15.56 -11.22
CA SER A 336 7.29 -14.66 -11.44
C SER A 336 8.46 -15.27 -12.21
N LEU A 337 9.34 -14.43 -12.76
CA LEU A 337 10.59 -14.88 -13.39
C LEU A 337 11.50 -15.58 -12.36
N GLY A 338 11.71 -14.94 -11.20
CA GLY A 338 12.63 -15.42 -10.20
C GLY A 338 12.28 -16.80 -9.63
N SER A 339 10.98 -17.09 -9.45
CA SER A 339 10.47 -18.39 -8.98
C SER A 339 10.23 -19.42 -10.09
N ASN A 340 10.64 -19.13 -11.33
CA ASN A 340 10.40 -19.97 -12.51
C ASN A 340 8.90 -20.30 -12.75
N SER A 341 8.01 -19.37 -12.41
CA SER A 341 6.56 -19.57 -12.50
C SER A 341 5.81 -18.57 -13.38
N ALA A 342 6.49 -17.56 -13.93
CA ALA A 342 5.92 -16.71 -14.98
C ALA A 342 5.65 -17.51 -16.25
N PHE A 343 4.50 -17.30 -16.87
CA PHE A 343 3.98 -18.18 -17.91
C PHE A 343 4.41 -17.72 -19.31
N PHE A 344 5.24 -18.54 -19.96
CA PHE A 344 5.89 -18.24 -21.24
C PHE A 344 5.39 -19.11 -22.40
N PHE A 345 5.61 -18.63 -23.64
CA PHE A 345 5.39 -19.42 -24.86
C PHE A 345 6.46 -20.50 -25.05
N GLU A 346 7.71 -20.15 -24.81
CA GLU A 346 8.86 -21.04 -24.88
C GLU A 346 9.31 -21.42 -23.46
N PRO A 347 9.83 -22.64 -23.24
CA PRO A 347 10.19 -23.08 -21.90
C PRO A 347 11.36 -22.25 -21.33
N TYR A 348 11.51 -22.27 -20.02
CA TYR A 348 12.70 -21.74 -19.34
C TYR A 348 13.96 -22.44 -19.88
N ALA A 349 15.00 -21.66 -20.14
CA ALA A 349 16.27 -22.14 -20.67
C ALA A 349 17.07 -22.95 -19.62
N ASP A 350 16.94 -22.59 -18.34
CA ASP A 350 17.58 -23.29 -17.23
C ASP A 350 16.74 -24.44 -16.65
N GLU A 351 15.48 -24.57 -17.09
CA GLU A 351 14.59 -25.65 -16.72
C GLU A 351 13.79 -26.14 -17.94
N PRO A 352 14.41 -26.97 -18.80
CA PRO A 352 13.76 -27.49 -19.99
C PRO A 352 12.47 -28.22 -19.59
N HIS A 353 11.37 -27.92 -20.28
CA HIS A 353 9.99 -28.39 -20.00
C HIS A 353 9.17 -27.55 -19.02
N ASN A 354 9.76 -26.63 -18.26
CA ASN A 354 8.98 -25.68 -17.48
C ASN A 354 8.57 -24.49 -18.37
N TYR A 355 7.28 -24.19 -18.44
CA TYR A 355 6.72 -23.03 -19.15
C TYR A 355 6.17 -21.97 -18.19
N GLY A 356 6.31 -22.17 -16.88
CA GLY A 356 5.63 -21.42 -15.83
C GLY A 356 4.27 -21.98 -15.45
N LEU A 357 3.57 -21.24 -14.60
CA LEU A 357 2.30 -21.65 -13.99
C LEU A 357 1.16 -20.73 -14.40
N GLN A 358 0.01 -21.33 -14.72
CA GLN A 358 -1.25 -20.62 -14.77
C GLN A 358 -1.83 -20.58 -13.36
N VAL A 359 -1.77 -19.41 -12.71
CA VAL A 359 -2.14 -19.28 -11.30
C VAL A 359 -3.67 -19.30 -11.12
N THR A 360 -4.40 -18.69 -12.06
CA THR A 360 -5.87 -18.71 -12.08
C THR A 360 -6.35 -19.44 -13.33
N ASP A 361 -7.41 -20.23 -13.18
CA ASP A 361 -8.08 -20.87 -14.31
C ASP A 361 -8.53 -19.81 -15.36
N PRO A 362 -8.16 -19.96 -16.66
CA PRO A 362 -8.44 -18.95 -17.68
C PRO A 362 -9.93 -18.66 -17.90
N GLU A 363 -10.80 -19.67 -17.82
CA GLU A 363 -12.24 -19.49 -18.01
C GLU A 363 -12.84 -18.71 -16.84
N SER A 364 -12.48 -19.08 -15.61
CA SER A 364 -12.86 -18.35 -14.40
C SER A 364 -12.38 -16.89 -14.45
N LEU A 365 -11.12 -16.66 -14.82
CA LEU A 365 -10.53 -15.32 -14.93
C LEU A 365 -11.28 -14.48 -15.98
N PHE A 366 -11.61 -15.05 -17.13
CA PHE A 366 -12.40 -14.39 -18.17
C PHE A 366 -13.79 -14.00 -17.66
N ASN A 367 -14.50 -14.94 -17.05
CA ASN A 367 -15.86 -14.72 -16.56
C ASN A 367 -15.92 -13.62 -15.49
N MET A 368 -14.98 -13.64 -14.53
CA MET A 368 -14.88 -12.60 -13.51
C MET A 368 -14.48 -11.24 -14.08
N THR A 369 -13.57 -11.20 -15.07
CA THR A 369 -13.19 -9.97 -15.76
C THR A 369 -14.37 -9.37 -16.53
N ALA A 370 -15.11 -10.19 -17.28
CA ALA A 370 -16.29 -9.77 -18.03
C ALA A 370 -17.39 -9.23 -17.12
N ALA A 371 -17.63 -9.90 -15.98
CA ALA A 371 -18.63 -9.48 -14.98
C ALA A 371 -18.21 -8.16 -14.31
N SER A 372 -16.96 -8.05 -13.87
CA SER A 372 -16.42 -6.84 -13.25
C SER A 372 -16.47 -5.64 -14.19
N ASP A 373 -16.05 -5.82 -15.44
CA ASP A 373 -16.08 -4.78 -16.49
C ASP A 373 -17.50 -4.31 -16.80
N LYS A 374 -18.44 -5.24 -16.96
CA LYS A 374 -19.86 -4.94 -17.26
C LYS A 374 -20.50 -4.06 -16.20
N LEU A 375 -20.01 -4.15 -14.96
CA LEU A 375 -20.52 -3.42 -13.81
C LEU A 375 -19.71 -2.15 -13.50
N GLY A 376 -18.76 -1.79 -14.38
CA GLY A 376 -17.99 -0.56 -14.29
C GLY A 376 -16.89 -0.59 -13.24
N LEU A 377 -16.49 -1.76 -12.74
CA LEU A 377 -15.29 -1.91 -11.92
C LEU A 377 -14.05 -1.81 -12.82
N GLN A 378 -12.96 -1.29 -12.24
CA GLN A 378 -11.65 -1.34 -12.88
C GLN A 378 -11.04 -2.71 -12.62
N VAL A 379 -10.38 -3.28 -13.63
CA VAL A 379 -9.72 -4.59 -13.53
C VAL A 379 -8.21 -4.41 -13.68
N ALA A 380 -7.47 -4.96 -12.73
CA ALA A 380 -6.02 -5.06 -12.72
C ALA A 380 -5.60 -6.53 -12.63
N ILE A 381 -4.72 -6.98 -13.51
CA ILE A 381 -4.30 -8.38 -13.56
C ILE A 381 -2.79 -8.43 -13.60
N HIS A 382 -2.21 -9.20 -12.68
CA HIS A 382 -0.78 -9.55 -12.70
C HIS A 382 -0.49 -10.44 -13.90
N ALA A 383 0.47 -10.03 -14.73
CA ALA A 383 1.02 -10.85 -15.81
C ALA A 383 2.50 -10.53 -16.04
N ILE A 384 3.39 -11.50 -15.79
CA ILE A 384 4.84 -11.33 -15.96
C ILE A 384 5.34 -11.94 -17.26
N GLY A 385 4.99 -13.19 -17.55
CA GLY A 385 5.42 -13.91 -18.74
C GLY A 385 4.73 -13.44 -20.02
N ASP A 386 5.36 -13.69 -21.17
CA ASP A 386 4.87 -13.22 -22.47
C ASP A 386 3.52 -13.86 -22.85
N ARG A 387 3.33 -15.14 -22.53
CA ARG A 387 2.07 -15.86 -22.75
C ARG A 387 0.97 -15.39 -21.80
N ALA A 388 1.30 -15.07 -20.55
CA ALA A 388 0.33 -14.49 -19.62
C ALA A 388 -0.16 -13.12 -20.11
N ASN A 389 0.75 -12.25 -20.54
CA ASN A 389 0.41 -10.93 -21.07
C ASN A 389 -0.47 -11.04 -22.34
N GLU A 390 -0.17 -11.97 -23.24
CA GLU A 390 -0.93 -12.19 -24.48
C GLU A 390 -2.37 -12.63 -24.16
N MET A 391 -2.50 -13.59 -23.24
CA MET A 391 -3.79 -14.08 -22.76
C MET A 391 -4.63 -12.96 -22.14
N VAL A 392 -4.02 -12.11 -21.30
CA VAL A 392 -4.73 -11.00 -20.64
C VAL A 392 -5.14 -9.93 -21.64
N LEU A 393 -4.28 -9.55 -22.58
CA LEU A 393 -4.63 -8.60 -23.65
C LEU A 393 -5.78 -9.13 -24.54
N GLU A 394 -5.77 -10.42 -24.88
CA GLU A 394 -6.84 -11.00 -25.68
C GLU A 394 -8.18 -11.08 -24.92
N MET A 395 -8.12 -11.39 -23.64
CA MET A 395 -9.27 -11.33 -22.74
C MET A 395 -9.83 -9.92 -22.65
N TYR A 396 -9.00 -8.91 -22.40
CA TYR A 396 -9.43 -7.50 -22.34
C TYR A 396 -10.05 -7.02 -23.65
N ARG A 397 -9.46 -7.37 -24.79
CA ARG A 397 -10.04 -7.10 -26.12
C ARG A 397 -11.43 -7.71 -26.26
N SER A 398 -11.58 -9.00 -25.92
CA SER A 398 -12.85 -9.73 -26.02
C SER A 398 -13.93 -9.17 -25.09
N VAL A 399 -13.55 -8.83 -23.85
CA VAL A 399 -14.45 -8.18 -22.88
C VAL A 399 -14.88 -6.81 -23.37
N ALA A 400 -13.95 -6.00 -23.91
CA ALA A 400 -14.26 -4.69 -24.45
C ALA A 400 -15.24 -4.73 -25.63
N LEU A 401 -15.07 -5.70 -26.54
CA LEU A 401 -15.98 -5.95 -27.65
C LEU A 401 -17.38 -6.36 -27.17
N THR A 402 -17.43 -7.21 -26.13
CA THR A 402 -18.69 -7.75 -25.60
C THR A 402 -19.49 -6.72 -24.81
N ASN A 403 -18.82 -5.92 -23.97
CA ASN A 403 -19.46 -4.98 -23.06
C ASN A 403 -19.59 -3.55 -23.62
N GLY A 404 -19.10 -3.29 -24.83
CA GLY A 404 -19.22 -2.00 -25.53
C GLY A 404 -18.16 -0.97 -25.12
N MET A 405 -18.13 0.20 -25.76
CA MET A 405 -17.10 1.23 -25.50
C MET A 405 -17.31 1.95 -24.16
N ARG A 406 -16.25 2.05 -23.34
CA ARG A 406 -16.19 2.89 -22.13
C ARG A 406 -14.74 3.20 -21.75
N ASP A 407 -14.54 4.20 -20.89
CA ASP A 407 -13.25 4.39 -20.23
C ASP A 407 -13.05 3.29 -19.17
N ARG A 408 -12.21 2.30 -19.51
CA ARG A 408 -11.96 1.11 -18.67
C ARG A 408 -10.73 1.27 -17.81
N ARG A 409 -9.70 1.89 -18.39
CA ARG A 409 -8.32 1.92 -17.90
C ARG A 409 -7.93 0.55 -17.34
N PHE A 410 -8.15 -0.51 -18.12
CA PHE A 410 -7.68 -1.84 -17.75
C PHE A 410 -6.19 -1.77 -17.46
N ARG A 411 -5.75 -2.54 -16.46
CA ARG A 411 -4.36 -2.55 -16.05
C ARG A 411 -3.79 -3.95 -16.19
N ILE A 412 -2.57 -4.00 -16.69
CA ILE A 412 -1.71 -5.15 -16.49
C ILE A 412 -0.61 -4.71 -15.55
N GLU A 413 -0.49 -5.43 -14.44
CA GLU A 413 0.56 -5.24 -13.47
C GLU A 413 1.80 -6.01 -13.95
N HIS A 414 2.96 -5.39 -13.77
CA HIS A 414 4.30 -5.82 -14.18
C HIS A 414 4.56 -5.66 -15.68
N ALA A 415 3.80 -6.34 -16.54
CA ALA A 415 4.02 -6.37 -18.00
C ALA A 415 5.51 -6.60 -18.35
N GLN A 416 6.14 -7.50 -17.60
CA GLN A 416 7.58 -7.56 -17.45
C GLN A 416 8.27 -8.14 -18.68
N HIS A 417 7.73 -9.23 -19.22
CA HIS A 417 8.22 -9.86 -20.43
C HIS A 417 7.12 -9.89 -21.49
N LEU A 418 7.39 -9.30 -22.63
CA LEU A 418 6.44 -9.14 -23.72
C LEU A 418 6.99 -9.81 -24.98
N ALA A 419 6.15 -10.56 -25.68
CA ALA A 419 6.45 -11.03 -27.02
C ALA A 419 6.50 -9.85 -28.02
N PRO A 420 7.18 -10.02 -29.16
CA PRO A 420 7.25 -8.99 -30.19
C PRO A 420 5.87 -8.44 -30.59
N GLY A 421 5.75 -7.11 -30.66
CA GLY A 421 4.51 -6.42 -31.05
C GLY A 421 3.48 -6.23 -29.94
N MET A 422 3.64 -6.87 -28.77
CA MET A 422 2.66 -6.73 -27.68
C MET A 422 2.61 -5.32 -27.08
N ALA A 423 3.73 -4.60 -27.03
CA ALA A 423 3.75 -3.21 -26.57
C ALA A 423 2.79 -2.31 -27.40
N ALA A 424 2.66 -2.57 -28.70
CA ALA A 424 1.71 -1.87 -29.57
C ALA A 424 0.25 -2.12 -29.15
N ARG A 425 -0.08 -3.36 -28.79
CA ARG A 425 -1.43 -3.76 -28.38
C ARG A 425 -1.88 -3.06 -27.10
N PHE A 426 -0.96 -2.74 -26.17
CA PHE A 426 -1.30 -1.95 -24.99
C PHE A 426 -1.86 -0.57 -25.39
N GLY A 427 -1.18 0.12 -26.30
CA GLY A 427 -1.61 1.43 -26.80
C GLY A 427 -2.90 1.37 -27.62
N GLU A 428 -3.00 0.41 -28.55
CA GLU A 428 -4.22 0.20 -29.36
C GLU A 428 -5.46 -0.04 -28.52
N GLN A 429 -5.32 -0.79 -27.42
CA GLN A 429 -6.43 -1.13 -26.52
C GLN A 429 -6.63 -0.13 -25.38
N GLY A 430 -5.73 0.85 -25.21
CA GLY A 430 -5.75 1.78 -24.08
C GLY A 430 -5.53 1.12 -22.71
N VAL A 431 -4.77 0.02 -22.68
CA VAL A 431 -4.39 -0.70 -21.46
C VAL A 431 -3.24 0.03 -20.78
N VAL A 432 -3.34 0.20 -19.47
CA VAL A 432 -2.28 0.75 -18.62
C VAL A 432 -1.28 -0.35 -18.31
N ALA A 433 0.00 -0.08 -18.57
CA ALA A 433 1.11 -0.88 -18.06
C ALA A 433 1.58 -0.29 -16.72
N SER A 434 1.29 -0.99 -15.63
CA SER A 434 1.73 -0.64 -14.27
C SER A 434 3.01 -1.42 -13.96
N VAL A 435 4.17 -0.78 -14.11
CA VAL A 435 5.49 -1.44 -14.15
C VAL A 435 6.41 -1.01 -13.01
N GLN A 436 7.38 -1.85 -12.66
CA GLN A 436 8.28 -1.64 -11.52
C GLN A 436 9.74 -1.58 -12.00
N PRO A 437 10.32 -0.39 -12.20
CA PRO A 437 11.68 -0.25 -12.71
C PRO A 437 12.74 -0.96 -11.88
N ASP A 438 12.60 -0.95 -10.55
CA ASP A 438 13.63 -1.52 -9.67
C ASP A 438 13.69 -3.04 -9.71
N HIS A 439 12.64 -3.74 -10.18
CA HIS A 439 12.68 -5.19 -10.42
C HIS A 439 13.75 -5.57 -11.46
N LEU A 440 14.11 -4.62 -12.34
CA LEU A 440 15.21 -4.79 -13.30
C LEU A 440 16.52 -5.16 -12.60
N HIS A 441 16.81 -4.59 -11.42
CA HIS A 441 18.05 -4.89 -10.70
C HIS A 441 18.11 -6.35 -10.22
N ASP A 442 16.96 -6.92 -9.87
CA ASP A 442 16.86 -8.30 -9.39
C ASP A 442 16.93 -9.30 -10.54
N ASP A 443 16.37 -8.95 -11.70
CA ASP A 443 16.22 -9.87 -12.82
C ASP A 443 17.32 -9.77 -13.88
N ALA A 444 18.06 -8.66 -14.00
CA ALA A 444 19.02 -8.47 -15.10
C ALA A 444 20.09 -9.57 -15.19
N ASP A 445 20.62 -10.01 -14.04
CA ASP A 445 21.64 -11.06 -13.99
C ASP A 445 21.07 -12.46 -14.28
N SER A 446 19.78 -12.70 -13.97
CA SER A 446 19.15 -14.02 -14.08
C SER A 446 18.36 -14.19 -15.38
N ALA A 447 17.83 -13.12 -15.98
CA ALA A 447 16.95 -13.17 -17.14
C ALA A 447 17.58 -13.87 -18.35
N ALA A 448 18.85 -13.59 -18.65
CA ALA A 448 19.55 -14.25 -19.76
C ALA A 448 19.74 -15.75 -19.52
N LYS A 449 19.94 -16.17 -18.27
CA LYS A 449 20.04 -17.59 -17.89
C LYS A 449 18.69 -18.29 -17.97
N LYS A 450 17.63 -17.63 -17.49
CA LYS A 450 16.27 -18.19 -17.42
C LYS A 450 15.54 -18.19 -18.76
N LEU A 451 15.73 -17.17 -19.60
CA LEU A 451 15.00 -17.02 -20.87
C LEU A 451 15.87 -17.25 -22.10
N GLY A 452 17.19 -17.27 -21.94
CA GLY A 452 18.11 -17.12 -23.07
C GLY A 452 18.30 -15.64 -23.44
N VAL A 453 19.47 -15.33 -24.01
CA VAL A 453 19.91 -13.96 -24.28
C VAL A 453 18.94 -13.20 -25.17
N ASP A 454 18.44 -13.83 -26.24
CA ASP A 454 17.61 -13.15 -27.23
C ASP A 454 16.26 -12.70 -26.64
N ARG A 455 15.54 -13.61 -25.96
CA ARG A 455 14.26 -13.27 -25.29
C ARG A 455 14.46 -12.23 -24.20
N ALA A 456 15.52 -12.37 -23.40
CA ALA A 456 15.84 -11.43 -22.33
C ALA A 456 16.11 -10.01 -22.88
N GLN A 457 16.82 -9.87 -24.01
CA GLN A 457 17.19 -8.58 -24.60
C GLN A 457 16.10 -7.93 -25.49
N GLN A 458 15.11 -8.70 -25.95
CA GLN A 458 14.08 -8.21 -26.86
C GLN A 458 12.73 -8.01 -26.18
N GLY A 459 12.47 -8.71 -25.07
CA GLY A 459 11.15 -8.76 -24.45
C GLY A 459 11.04 -8.18 -23.06
N SER A 460 12.15 -7.87 -22.36
CA SER A 460 12.10 -7.54 -20.93
C SER A 460 12.03 -6.04 -20.66
N TYR A 461 11.12 -5.62 -19.78
CA TYR A 461 11.00 -4.25 -19.27
C TYR A 461 10.94 -3.20 -20.39
N LEU A 462 10.04 -3.40 -21.37
CA LEU A 462 9.91 -2.58 -22.59
C LEU A 462 9.26 -1.20 -22.37
N PHE A 463 9.76 -0.44 -21.39
CA PHE A 463 9.14 0.79 -20.91
C PHE A 463 9.04 1.88 -21.99
N HIS A 464 10.12 2.10 -22.76
CA HIS A 464 10.11 3.10 -23.83
C HIS A 464 9.22 2.64 -24.98
N SER A 465 9.33 1.38 -25.38
CA SER A 465 8.50 0.80 -26.44
C SER A 465 7.00 0.85 -26.13
N LEU A 466 6.60 0.64 -24.87
CA LEU A 466 5.23 0.82 -24.39
C LEU A 466 4.77 2.28 -24.57
N LEU A 467 5.55 3.25 -24.09
CA LEU A 467 5.23 4.67 -24.24
C LEU A 467 5.18 5.12 -25.71
N ALA A 468 6.17 4.71 -26.51
CA ALA A 468 6.24 5.02 -27.94
C ALA A 468 5.05 4.45 -28.73
N SER A 469 4.42 3.41 -28.19
CA SER A 469 3.20 2.80 -28.71
C SER A 469 1.91 3.47 -28.24
N ASN A 470 1.98 4.60 -27.53
CA ASN A 470 0.86 5.26 -26.85
C ASN A 470 0.22 4.48 -25.70
N ALA A 471 0.90 3.46 -25.16
CA ALA A 471 0.46 2.87 -23.89
C ALA A 471 0.62 3.88 -22.75
N ARG A 472 -0.23 3.76 -21.73
CA ARG A 472 -0.08 4.54 -20.49
C ARG A 472 0.82 3.77 -19.53
N LEU A 473 1.92 4.39 -19.14
CA LEU A 473 2.84 3.83 -18.15
C LEU A 473 2.55 4.41 -16.76
N ALA A 474 2.43 3.56 -15.76
CA ALA A 474 2.42 3.95 -14.35
C ALA A 474 3.56 3.22 -13.65
N LEU A 475 4.38 3.95 -12.89
CA LEU A 475 5.49 3.36 -12.16
C LEU A 475 5.08 3.08 -10.71
N GLY A 476 5.47 1.92 -10.21
CA GLY A 476 5.31 1.51 -8.82
C GLY A 476 6.53 0.76 -8.30
N SER A 477 6.52 0.45 -7.02
CA SER A 477 7.58 -0.34 -6.37
C SER A 477 7.20 -1.80 -6.17
N ASP A 478 5.91 -2.11 -6.15
CA ASP A 478 5.40 -3.37 -5.61
C ASP A 478 5.92 -3.62 -4.19
N TRP A 479 6.06 -2.56 -3.40
CA TRP A 479 6.61 -2.66 -2.04
C TRP A 479 5.79 -3.65 -1.21
N PRO A 480 6.43 -4.61 -0.52
CA PRO A 480 7.84 -4.62 -0.13
C PRO A 480 8.83 -5.36 -1.06
N VAL A 481 8.43 -5.74 -2.28
CA VAL A 481 9.32 -6.40 -3.27
C VAL A 481 10.52 -5.48 -3.60
N ALA A 482 10.27 -4.29 -4.16
CA ALA A 482 11.29 -3.25 -4.31
C ALA A 482 11.17 -2.15 -3.24
N ASP A 483 12.06 -1.15 -3.24
CA ASP A 483 12.04 -0.08 -2.23
C ASP A 483 10.95 0.93 -2.62
N ILE A 484 10.22 1.47 -1.65
CA ILE A 484 9.17 2.47 -1.88
C ILE A 484 9.80 3.87 -2.08
N ASN A 485 10.79 3.94 -2.98
CA ASN A 485 11.61 5.11 -3.23
C ASN A 485 11.48 5.56 -4.71
N PRO A 486 10.53 6.45 -5.03
CA PRO A 486 10.29 6.92 -6.40
C PRO A 486 11.53 7.53 -7.05
N VAL A 487 12.39 8.24 -6.30
CA VAL A 487 13.61 8.84 -6.85
C VAL A 487 14.61 7.77 -7.29
N GLY A 488 14.72 6.68 -6.53
CA GLY A 488 15.50 5.49 -6.92
C GLY A 488 14.94 4.85 -8.19
N SER A 489 13.63 4.56 -8.17
CA SER A 489 12.90 3.98 -9.30
C SER A 489 13.01 4.81 -10.59
N ILE A 490 12.91 6.15 -10.50
CA ILE A 490 13.14 7.07 -11.63
C ILE A 490 14.56 6.92 -12.17
N LYS A 491 15.57 6.90 -11.31
CA LYS A 491 16.97 6.71 -11.74
C LYS A 491 17.16 5.36 -12.42
N THR A 492 16.50 4.31 -11.93
CA THR A 492 16.52 3.00 -12.58
C THR A 492 15.87 3.05 -13.95
N ALA A 493 14.71 3.70 -14.09
CA ALA A 493 14.02 3.80 -15.38
C ALA A 493 14.80 4.60 -16.45
N ILE A 494 15.52 5.65 -16.05
CA ILE A 494 16.30 6.48 -16.99
C ILE A 494 17.69 5.90 -17.30
N LYS A 495 18.33 5.21 -16.35
CA LYS A 495 19.70 4.67 -16.53
C LYS A 495 19.70 3.21 -16.95
N ARG A 496 18.81 2.40 -16.37
CA ARG A 496 18.73 0.94 -16.53
C ARG A 496 20.07 0.23 -16.36
N ILE A 497 20.90 0.68 -15.43
CA ILE A 497 22.19 0.06 -15.12
C ILE A 497 21.99 -0.84 -13.90
N PRO A 498 21.99 -2.18 -14.06
CA PRO A 498 21.90 -3.10 -12.94
C PRO A 498 23.06 -2.92 -11.95
N HIS A 499 22.89 -3.38 -10.72
CA HIS A 499 23.95 -3.33 -9.73
C HIS A 499 25.22 -4.06 -10.20
N GLY A 500 26.38 -3.39 -10.09
CA GLY A 500 27.67 -3.93 -10.55
C GLY A 500 27.93 -3.81 -12.05
N TRP A 501 26.96 -3.38 -12.86
CA TRP A 501 27.12 -3.21 -14.30
C TRP A 501 27.68 -1.81 -14.63
N LYS A 502 28.38 -1.71 -15.76
CA LYS A 502 28.92 -0.43 -16.27
C LYS A 502 27.99 0.25 -17.28
N ASN A 503 27.22 -0.54 -18.00
CA ASN A 503 26.39 -0.09 -19.11
C ASN A 503 24.93 -0.46 -18.83
N ALA A 504 24.03 0.29 -19.45
CA ALA A 504 22.60 0.03 -19.36
C ALA A 504 22.22 -1.32 -19.98
N TRP A 505 21.31 -2.04 -19.34
CA TRP A 505 20.66 -3.21 -19.92
C TRP A 505 19.49 -2.75 -20.80
N MET A 506 19.61 -3.01 -22.10
CA MET A 506 18.69 -2.52 -23.13
C MET A 506 18.53 -0.98 -23.09
N SER A 507 19.61 -0.26 -23.42
CA SER A 507 19.63 1.22 -23.38
C SER A 507 18.54 1.91 -24.22
N SER A 508 18.01 1.24 -25.25
CA SER A 508 16.87 1.72 -26.04
C SER A 508 15.56 1.80 -25.26
N GLU A 509 15.47 1.11 -24.12
CA GLU A 509 14.30 1.08 -23.24
C GLU A 509 14.40 2.05 -22.06
N CYS A 510 15.43 2.92 -22.04
CA CYS A 510 15.53 4.00 -21.07
C CYS A 510 14.42 5.03 -21.26
N LEU A 511 13.84 5.48 -20.15
CA LEU A 511 12.89 6.60 -20.16
C LEU A 511 13.61 7.94 -20.13
N SER A 512 12.95 8.99 -20.62
CA SER A 512 13.36 10.35 -20.28
C SER A 512 13.01 10.66 -18.81
N LEU A 513 13.69 11.63 -18.21
CA LEU A 513 13.37 12.09 -16.85
C LEU A 513 11.91 12.57 -16.74
N ASN A 514 11.43 13.30 -17.75
CA ASN A 514 10.06 13.82 -17.77
C ASN A 514 9.04 12.67 -17.83
N ASP A 515 9.28 11.66 -18.67
CA ASP A 515 8.39 10.50 -18.77
C ASP A 515 8.35 9.73 -17.45
N ALA A 516 9.50 9.52 -16.80
CA ALA A 516 9.56 8.85 -15.51
C ALA A 516 8.86 9.65 -14.39
N LEU A 517 9.01 10.98 -14.37
CA LEU A 517 8.29 11.86 -13.43
C LEU A 517 6.77 11.82 -13.67
N ILE A 518 6.34 11.89 -14.93
CA ILE A 518 4.92 11.77 -15.33
C ILE A 518 4.36 10.41 -14.89
N ALA A 519 5.14 9.35 -15.07
CA ALA A 519 4.73 7.98 -14.78
C ALA A 519 4.60 7.70 -13.27
N HIS A 520 5.33 8.43 -12.40
CA HIS A 520 5.17 8.44 -10.93
C HIS A 520 4.18 9.50 -10.41
N THR A 521 3.55 10.29 -11.29
CA THR A 521 2.64 11.38 -10.89
C THR A 521 1.31 11.30 -11.65
N ILE A 522 1.09 12.12 -12.68
CA ILE A 522 -0.21 12.24 -13.34
C ILE A 522 -0.64 10.96 -14.05
N SER A 523 0.30 10.18 -14.59
CA SER A 523 -0.03 8.90 -15.23
C SER A 523 -0.38 7.81 -14.21
N ALA A 524 0.29 7.79 -13.06
CA ALA A 524 -0.09 6.93 -11.93
C ALA A 524 -1.48 7.31 -11.37
N ALA A 525 -1.80 8.61 -11.30
CA ALA A 525 -3.15 9.07 -10.95
C ALA A 525 -4.20 8.64 -12.00
N TYR A 526 -3.85 8.73 -13.28
CA TYR A 526 -4.70 8.29 -14.38
C TYR A 526 -4.98 6.79 -14.29
N ALA A 527 -3.95 5.99 -13.96
CA ALA A 527 -4.06 4.54 -13.81
C ALA A 527 -5.07 4.10 -12.74
N CYS A 528 -5.49 4.98 -11.83
CA CYS A 528 -6.46 4.68 -10.78
C CYS A 528 -7.65 5.65 -10.71
N PHE A 529 -7.95 6.36 -11.80
CA PHE A 529 -9.07 7.33 -11.91
C PHE A 529 -9.01 8.51 -10.92
N LEU A 530 -7.82 8.90 -10.48
CA LEU A 530 -7.59 10.03 -9.57
C LEU A 530 -6.97 11.26 -10.27
N ASP A 531 -6.76 11.21 -11.59
CA ASP A 531 -6.15 12.27 -12.39
C ASP A 531 -6.97 13.56 -12.47
N SER A 532 -8.25 13.56 -12.09
CA SER A 532 -9.01 14.81 -11.93
C SER A 532 -8.73 15.52 -10.60
N GLU A 533 -8.28 14.77 -9.58
CA GLU A 533 -8.11 15.27 -8.21
C GLU A 533 -6.65 15.55 -7.84
N LEU A 534 -5.70 14.75 -8.36
CA LEU A 534 -4.29 14.79 -7.99
C LEU A 534 -3.37 14.38 -9.17
N GLY A 535 -2.07 14.22 -8.88
CA GLY A 535 -1.06 13.79 -9.84
C GLY A 535 -0.44 14.91 -10.69
N SER A 536 -1.02 16.11 -10.69
CA SER A 536 -0.40 17.30 -11.28
C SER A 536 -0.64 18.52 -10.38
N LEU A 537 0.21 19.53 -10.50
CA LEU A 537 0.09 20.81 -9.80
C LEU A 537 -0.73 21.83 -10.60
N SER A 538 -1.94 21.41 -10.99
CA SER A 538 -2.89 22.22 -11.78
C SER A 538 -3.96 22.87 -10.90
N PRO A 539 -4.50 24.05 -11.26
CA PRO A 539 -5.58 24.69 -10.50
C PRO A 539 -6.78 23.75 -10.26
N GLY A 540 -7.32 23.77 -9.05
CA GLY A 540 -8.43 22.93 -8.59
C GLY A 540 -8.00 21.59 -7.98
N LYS A 541 -6.82 21.07 -8.32
CA LYS A 541 -6.31 19.81 -7.76
C LYS A 541 -5.77 19.95 -6.35
N LEU A 542 -5.61 18.82 -5.67
CA LEU A 542 -4.98 18.75 -4.36
C LEU A 542 -3.53 19.24 -4.43
N ALA A 543 -3.15 20.05 -3.44
CA ALA A 543 -1.79 20.58 -3.31
C ALA A 543 -0.85 19.58 -2.63
N ASP A 544 -0.78 18.37 -3.19
CA ASP A 544 0.14 17.32 -2.75
C ASP A 544 1.44 17.47 -3.56
N PHE A 545 2.54 17.83 -2.90
CA PHE A 545 3.83 18.06 -3.57
C PHE A 545 5.03 17.68 -2.69
N VAL A 546 6.16 17.47 -3.35
CA VAL A 546 7.47 17.16 -2.73
C VAL A 546 8.46 18.27 -3.07
N ILE A 547 9.16 18.77 -2.07
CA ILE A 547 10.34 19.63 -2.27
C ILE A 547 11.59 18.76 -2.22
N LEU A 548 12.32 18.74 -3.34
CA LEU A 548 13.56 18.01 -3.47
C LEU A 548 14.73 18.89 -3.00
N SER A 549 15.79 18.27 -2.46
CA SER A 549 16.99 18.98 -2.02
C SER A 549 17.84 19.57 -3.16
N THR A 550 17.43 19.40 -4.42
CA THR A 550 18.13 19.87 -5.61
C THR A 550 17.52 21.16 -6.16
N SER A 551 18.33 21.96 -6.86
CA SER A 551 17.92 23.19 -7.54
C SER A 551 17.66 23.00 -9.03
N THR A 552 18.02 21.85 -9.61
CA THR A 552 17.74 21.53 -11.02
C THR A 552 17.14 20.13 -11.18
N LEU A 553 16.35 19.94 -12.24
CA LEU A 553 15.82 18.62 -12.60
C LEU A 553 16.94 17.68 -13.09
N ASP A 554 17.98 18.19 -13.75
CA ASP A 554 19.08 17.36 -14.25
C ASP A 554 19.90 16.73 -13.10
N ASP A 555 20.10 17.46 -12.00
CA ASP A 555 20.72 16.93 -10.78
C ASP A 555 19.94 15.72 -10.18
N LEU A 556 18.62 15.64 -10.42
CA LEU A 556 17.82 14.47 -10.03
C LEU A 556 18.21 13.23 -10.83
N ALA A 557 18.54 13.41 -12.11
CA ALA A 557 18.98 12.32 -13.00
C ALA A 557 20.42 11.87 -12.68
N GLU A 558 21.31 12.82 -12.39
CA GLU A 558 22.74 12.52 -12.18
C GLU A 558 23.02 12.02 -10.75
N GLY A 559 22.28 12.51 -9.76
CA GLY A 559 22.60 12.36 -8.33
C GLY A 559 23.71 13.34 -7.97
N SER A 560 23.48 14.22 -6.99
CA SER A 560 24.38 15.37 -6.75
C SER A 560 25.85 14.95 -6.59
N VAL A 561 26.67 15.31 -7.57
CA VAL A 561 28.12 15.32 -7.43
C VAL A 561 28.52 16.77 -7.16
N THR A 562 28.52 17.17 -5.88
CA THR A 562 29.22 18.40 -5.53
C THR A 562 30.72 18.17 -5.75
N LYS A 563 31.37 19.06 -6.50
CA LYS A 563 32.79 18.96 -6.92
C LYS A 563 33.83 19.05 -5.77
N HIS A 564 33.44 18.81 -4.52
CA HIS A 564 34.36 18.83 -3.38
C HIS A 564 34.09 17.65 -2.44
N HIS A 565 34.89 16.58 -2.58
CA HIS A 565 35.26 15.55 -1.59
C HIS A 565 34.21 15.04 -0.57
N ALA A 566 32.91 15.22 -0.80
CA ALA A 566 31.83 14.72 0.03
C ALA A 566 31.18 13.50 -0.64
N ARG A 567 30.81 12.52 0.17
CA ARG A 567 30.05 11.33 -0.25
C ARG A 567 28.82 11.74 -1.08
N PRO A 568 28.37 10.93 -2.06
CA PRO A 568 27.17 11.24 -2.84
C PRO A 568 26.00 11.51 -1.90
N MET A 569 25.48 12.72 -1.91
CA MET A 569 24.25 13.04 -1.19
C MET A 569 23.10 12.42 -1.99
N ASN A 570 22.37 11.49 -1.38
CA ASN A 570 21.06 11.09 -1.88
C ASN A 570 20.18 12.36 -1.93
N THR A 571 19.43 12.56 -3.02
CA THR A 571 18.43 13.62 -3.09
C THR A 571 17.47 13.45 -1.92
N LYS A 572 17.52 14.38 -0.96
CA LYS A 572 16.72 14.30 0.26
C LYS A 572 15.37 14.97 0.01
N ILE A 573 14.32 14.34 0.48
CA ILE A 573 12.97 14.89 0.47
C ILE A 573 12.83 15.73 1.73
N GLN A 574 12.58 17.02 1.57
CA GLN A 574 12.67 17.94 2.70
C GLN A 574 11.29 18.21 3.32
N ILE A 575 10.23 18.33 2.52
CA ILE A 575 8.89 18.71 3.00
C ILE A 575 7.84 18.13 2.04
N PHE A 576 6.73 17.61 2.59
CA PHE A 576 5.49 17.43 1.83
C PHE A 576 4.33 18.20 2.49
N PHE A 577 3.42 18.67 1.65
CA PHE A 577 2.30 19.51 2.06
C PHE A 577 0.99 18.78 1.79
N ARG A 578 0.06 18.82 2.74
CA ARG A 578 -1.25 18.19 2.58
C ARG A 578 -2.33 18.94 3.35
N ARG A 579 -3.34 19.45 2.63
CA ARG A 579 -4.57 20.01 3.23
C ARG A 579 -4.38 21.05 4.35
N ASN A 580 -3.30 21.84 4.25
CA ASN A 580 -2.85 22.88 5.19
C ASN A 580 -1.86 22.42 6.30
N LYS A 581 -1.40 21.17 6.29
CA LYS A 581 -0.30 20.69 7.15
C LYS A 581 0.97 20.49 6.32
N ALA A 582 2.10 20.98 6.84
CA ALA A 582 3.44 20.69 6.33
C ALA A 582 4.05 19.58 7.19
N TYR A 583 4.60 18.56 6.54
CA TYR A 583 5.30 17.47 7.19
C TYR A 583 6.76 17.50 6.74
N VAL A 584 7.68 17.44 7.70
CA VAL A 584 9.12 17.43 7.44
C VAL A 584 9.61 16.01 7.57
N ALA A 585 10.25 15.47 6.53
CA ALA A 585 10.94 14.19 6.62
C ALA A 585 12.31 14.42 7.28
N ILE A 586 12.53 13.87 8.47
CA ILE A 586 13.83 13.91 9.15
C ILE A 586 14.43 12.50 9.08
N GLU A 587 15.41 12.30 8.20
CA GLU A 587 16.19 11.05 8.16
C GLU A 587 17.26 11.10 9.26
N SER A 588 17.06 10.39 10.38
CA SER A 588 18.10 10.26 11.41
C SER A 588 19.16 9.24 10.96
N CYS A 589 20.36 9.74 10.65
CA CYS A 589 21.52 8.88 10.39
C CYS A 589 22.07 8.33 11.72
N LEU A 590 21.52 7.22 12.23
CA LEU A 590 22.16 6.48 13.32
C LEU A 590 23.02 5.34 12.75
N GLY A 591 24.20 5.73 12.25
CA GLY A 591 25.31 4.82 12.01
C GLY A 591 26.21 4.76 13.25
N SER A 592 26.44 3.55 13.75
CA SER A 592 27.33 3.18 14.84
C SER A 592 28.59 4.07 14.98
N LYS A 593 28.80 4.66 16.17
CA LYS A 593 30.13 4.75 16.81
C LYS A 593 30.03 5.09 18.31
N SER A 594 30.84 4.33 19.03
CA SER A 594 31.08 4.20 20.47
C SER A 594 31.35 5.47 21.29
N THR A 595 30.79 5.46 22.51
CA THR A 595 31.36 5.78 23.84
C THR A 595 32.27 7.00 24.08
N ASP A 596 32.00 7.59 25.25
CA ASP A 596 32.84 8.44 26.12
C ASP A 596 33.10 9.87 25.67
N HIS A 597 32.52 10.83 26.38
CA HIS A 597 33.25 11.77 27.26
C HIS A 597 32.25 12.67 28.00
N ALA A 598 32.03 12.36 29.28
CA ALA A 598 31.38 13.27 30.21
C ALA A 598 32.43 14.27 30.72
N ALA A 599 32.19 15.57 30.52
CA ALA A 599 32.92 16.63 31.21
C ALA A 599 31.95 17.66 31.78
N HIS A 600 31.97 17.75 33.11
CA HIS A 600 31.31 18.74 33.95
C HIS A 600 31.66 20.18 33.56
N LEU A 601 30.70 21.10 33.70
CA LEU A 601 30.94 22.46 34.23
C LEU A 601 29.65 23.03 34.86
N HIS A 602 29.74 23.38 36.15
CA HIS A 602 28.73 24.07 36.95
C HIS A 602 28.76 25.59 36.71
N GLY A 603 27.60 26.26 36.75
CA GLY A 603 27.48 27.72 36.81
C GLY A 603 26.02 28.21 37.02
N ALA A 604 25.83 29.12 37.97
CA ALA A 604 24.60 29.56 38.67
C ALA A 604 23.57 30.40 37.83
N PRO A 605 22.37 30.74 38.38
CA PRO A 605 21.13 30.92 37.62
C PRO A 605 20.84 32.38 37.21
N GLY A 606 20.31 32.55 36.01
CA GLY A 606 19.78 33.82 35.51
C GLY A 606 18.87 33.59 34.30
N LYS A 607 17.67 34.17 34.35
CA LYS A 607 16.58 34.13 33.36
C LYS A 607 17.05 33.86 31.92
N LYS A 608 16.60 32.75 31.32
CA LYS A 608 16.65 32.50 29.88
C LYS A 608 15.33 31.88 29.41
N SER A 609 14.75 32.46 28.37
CA SER A 609 13.93 31.74 27.40
C SER A 609 14.67 30.46 27.03
N GLN A 610 14.10 29.29 27.32
CA GLN A 610 14.71 28.02 26.91
C GLN A 610 14.40 27.77 25.43
N SER A 611 15.28 28.28 24.59
CA SER A 611 15.65 27.59 23.36
C SER A 611 16.43 26.34 23.76
N LEU A 612 15.81 25.16 23.64
CA LEU A 612 16.56 23.91 23.61
C LEU A 612 17.18 23.79 22.22
N VAL A 613 18.46 24.15 22.14
CA VAL A 613 19.32 23.87 20.99
C VAL A 613 19.83 22.46 21.17
N PHE A 614 19.29 21.51 20.40
CA PHE A 614 20.01 20.28 20.09
C PHE A 614 20.75 20.51 18.78
N GLY A 615 22.05 20.22 18.78
CA GLY A 615 22.90 20.34 17.60
C GLY A 615 22.40 19.39 16.51
N ILE A 616 21.72 19.95 15.52
CA ILE A 616 21.33 19.31 14.28
C ILE A 616 22.29 19.86 13.22
N ASP A 617 22.87 18.96 12.43
CA ASP A 617 23.78 19.21 11.32
C ASP A 617 23.34 20.42 10.46
N GLU A 618 24.29 21.24 10.00
CA GLU A 618 24.09 22.61 9.46
C GLU A 618 23.30 22.72 8.14
N ASN A 619 22.58 21.66 7.71
CA ASN A 619 21.89 21.60 6.42
C ASN A 619 20.40 21.23 6.48
N ALA A 620 19.76 21.27 7.66
CA ALA A 620 18.31 21.07 7.79
C ALA A 620 17.59 22.43 7.87
N VAL A 621 16.85 22.81 6.81
CA VAL A 621 15.97 23.98 6.84
C VAL A 621 14.66 23.59 7.53
N LEU A 622 14.53 23.95 8.80
CA LEU A 622 13.29 23.82 9.56
C LEU A 622 12.31 24.91 9.08
N VAL A 623 11.29 24.53 8.32
CA VAL A 623 10.26 25.47 7.84
C VAL A 623 9.07 25.45 8.80
N HIS A 624 9.08 26.35 9.80
CA HIS A 624 7.90 26.63 10.63
C HIS A 624 6.87 27.40 9.80
N VAL A 625 5.93 26.71 9.17
CA VAL A 625 4.87 27.41 8.42
C VAL A 625 3.44 27.02 8.84
N PHE A 626 3.17 25.93 9.55
CA PHE A 626 1.85 25.64 10.18
C PHE A 626 2.03 24.91 11.50
N ASP A 627 0.98 24.48 12.22
CA ASP A 627 1.11 23.54 13.34
C ASP A 627 1.90 22.33 12.85
N VAL A 628 3.22 22.34 13.09
CA VAL A 628 4.12 21.27 12.73
C VAL A 628 3.90 20.21 13.79
N GLU A 629 3.13 19.17 13.47
CA GLU A 629 3.32 17.90 14.15
C GLU A 629 4.70 17.38 13.71
N VAL A 630 5.69 17.62 14.57
CA VAL A 630 6.99 16.98 14.44
C VAL A 630 6.74 15.49 14.70
N VAL A 631 6.77 14.68 13.64
CA VAL A 631 6.85 13.23 13.80
C VAL A 631 8.28 12.95 14.21
N GLU A 632 8.51 12.81 15.52
CA GLU A 632 9.81 12.43 16.06
C GLU A 632 10.11 10.95 15.76
N PHE A 633 11.28 10.69 15.19
CA PHE A 633 11.74 9.38 14.78
C PHE A 633 12.49 8.70 15.92
N LEU A 634 11.84 7.74 16.59
CA LEU A 634 12.54 6.77 17.41
C LEU A 634 12.61 5.45 16.66
N SER A 635 13.76 5.16 16.04
CA SER A 635 14.11 3.78 15.69
C SER A 635 14.59 3.06 16.96
N SER A 636 13.68 2.79 17.90
CA SER A 636 14.01 1.97 19.05
C SER A 636 13.70 0.50 18.74
N ASN A 637 14.71 -0.23 18.29
CA ASN A 637 14.81 -1.68 18.54
C ASN A 637 15.11 -1.89 20.02
N ASN A 638 14.18 -1.55 20.90
CA ASN A 638 14.15 -2.00 22.28
C ASN A 638 12.74 -1.81 22.84
N PHE A 639 12.11 -2.92 23.20
CA PHE A 639 10.90 -2.93 23.99
C PHE A 639 11.19 -2.29 25.35
N ASP A 640 10.60 -1.14 25.62
CA ASP A 640 10.18 -0.76 26.97
C ASP A 640 9.03 0.24 26.87
N THR A 641 7.97 -0.06 27.62
CA THR A 641 6.72 0.70 27.81
C THR A 641 6.94 2.21 27.91
N ILE A 642 6.30 3.00 27.04
CA ILE A 642 6.17 4.45 27.19
C ILE A 642 4.75 4.77 27.64
N ALA A 643 4.62 5.28 28.86
CA ALA A 643 3.40 5.88 29.37
C ALA A 643 3.15 7.23 28.69
N ILE A 644 1.95 7.43 28.17
CA ILE A 644 1.52 8.69 27.55
C ILE A 644 1.12 9.65 28.67
N ASP A 645 1.87 10.74 28.82
CA ASP A 645 1.53 11.88 29.70
C ASP A 645 0.60 12.83 28.94
N THR A 646 -0.71 12.70 29.17
CA THR A 646 -1.70 13.67 28.67
C THR A 646 -1.88 14.78 29.70
N LYS A 647 -1.31 15.96 29.45
CA LYS A 647 -1.68 17.19 30.15
C LYS A 647 -2.83 17.89 29.44
N GLU A 648 -4.05 17.68 29.92
CA GLU A 648 -5.12 18.67 29.88
C GLU A 648 -5.38 19.13 31.33
N GLU A 649 -5.06 20.38 31.63
CA GLU A 649 -5.48 21.02 32.89
C GLU A 649 -6.87 21.63 32.70
N GLY A 650 -7.82 21.20 33.55
CA GLY A 650 -9.16 21.78 33.58
C GLY A 650 -10.13 21.14 34.58
N ILE A 651 -9.91 21.41 35.88
CA ILE A 651 -10.92 21.45 36.97
C ILE A 651 -11.45 20.09 37.49
N ILE A 652 -10.94 19.61 38.64
CA ILE A 652 -11.57 19.62 39.98
C ILE A 652 -10.57 19.08 41.01
N SER A 653 -10.60 19.72 42.18
CA SER A 653 -9.72 19.70 43.34
C SER A 653 -9.86 18.51 44.30
N GLU A 654 -8.81 18.36 45.14
CA GLU A 654 -8.76 17.76 46.49
C GLU A 654 -8.70 16.22 46.68
N LEU A 655 -7.49 15.71 46.94
CA LEU A 655 -7.03 15.31 48.29
C LEU A 655 -5.54 14.90 48.29
N VAL A 656 -4.77 15.48 49.22
CA VAL A 656 -3.32 15.33 49.41
C VAL A 656 -3.00 14.22 50.42
N ALA A 657 -1.76 13.70 50.33
CA ALA A 657 -0.95 12.98 51.33
C ALA A 657 -1.05 11.44 51.30
N SER A 658 0.04 10.66 51.36
CA SER A 658 1.42 10.94 51.77
C SER A 658 2.41 9.96 51.10
N ARG A 659 3.66 10.41 50.99
CA ARG A 659 4.85 9.60 50.71
C ARG A 659 5.14 8.70 51.91
N GLU A 660 5.12 7.39 51.71
CA GLU A 660 5.91 6.41 52.44
C GLU A 660 5.87 5.10 51.64
N GLY A 661 7.04 4.52 51.30
CA GLY A 661 7.11 3.27 50.54
C GLY A 661 8.07 3.22 49.35
N LYS A 662 9.13 4.04 49.33
CA LYS A 662 10.34 3.72 48.56
C LYS A 662 11.38 3.19 49.53
N GLU A 663 11.32 1.88 49.81
CA GLU A 663 12.42 1.02 50.27
C GLU A 663 11.83 -0.31 50.75
N TYR A 664 11.64 -1.27 49.85
CA TYR A 664 11.75 -2.70 50.10
C TYR A 664 11.62 -3.43 48.76
N TYR A 665 12.39 -4.49 48.55
CA TYR A 665 12.58 -5.27 47.30
C TYR A 665 13.69 -4.81 46.36
N ALA A 666 14.89 -4.68 46.92
CA ALA A 666 16.08 -5.27 46.31
C ALA A 666 16.62 -6.34 47.26
N LYS A 667 16.93 -7.54 46.72
CA LYS A 667 17.59 -8.71 47.35
C LYS A 667 16.70 -9.74 48.06
N THR A 668 16.39 -10.80 47.31
CA THR A 668 16.55 -12.27 47.54
C THR A 668 15.53 -12.96 46.61
N GLY A 669 15.79 -14.00 45.80
CA GLY A 669 16.83 -15.01 45.78
C GLY A 669 16.18 -16.40 45.75
N LYS A 670 15.92 -16.94 44.55
CA LYS A 670 15.69 -18.35 44.16
C LYS A 670 14.48 -19.17 44.68
N GLU A 671 13.92 -19.89 43.69
CA GLU A 671 13.23 -21.20 43.70
C GLU A 671 11.91 -21.37 44.47
N LEU A 672 10.82 -21.62 43.72
CA LEU A 672 10.01 -22.83 43.86
C LEU A 672 9.14 -23.05 42.61
N SER A 673 9.10 -24.30 42.18
CA SER A 673 8.49 -24.86 40.99
C SER A 673 7.01 -25.26 41.18
N SER A 674 6.27 -25.28 40.07
CA SER A 674 5.19 -26.21 39.68
C SER A 674 3.93 -26.41 40.56
N SER A 675 2.76 -26.24 39.90
CA SER A 675 1.43 -26.82 40.18
C SER A 675 0.66 -26.21 41.37
N LEU A 676 -0.59 -25.75 41.27
CA LEU A 676 -1.80 -26.52 40.95
C LEU A 676 -3.00 -25.61 40.57
N TRP A 677 -3.82 -26.21 39.70
CA TRP A 677 -5.17 -25.93 39.21
C TRP A 677 -6.27 -25.38 40.17
N THR A 678 -7.24 -24.69 39.54
CA THR A 678 -8.69 -24.52 39.88
C THR A 678 -9.07 -23.72 41.14
N MET A 679 -9.94 -22.70 41.04
CA MET A 679 -11.42 -22.81 41.04
C MET A 679 -12.12 -21.43 41.22
N GLN A 680 -13.17 -21.26 40.42
CA GLN A 680 -14.47 -20.62 40.73
C GLN A 680 -14.61 -19.15 41.16
N SER A 681 -15.30 -18.42 40.28
CA SER A 681 -16.50 -17.62 40.50
C SER A 681 -17.12 -17.66 41.91
N SER A 682 -17.39 -16.47 42.46
CA SER A 682 -18.68 -15.98 42.98
C SER A 682 -18.43 -15.01 44.14
N MET A 683 -18.58 -13.70 43.91
CA MET A 683 -18.67 -12.73 45.00
C MET A 683 -20.12 -12.28 45.15
N ILE A 684 -20.61 -12.55 46.35
CA ILE A 684 -21.95 -12.33 46.88
C ILE A 684 -22.22 -10.84 47.08
N ALA A 685 -23.45 -10.45 46.77
CA ALA A 685 -24.07 -9.18 47.10
C ALA A 685 -24.24 -8.97 48.61
N ALA A 686 -24.01 -7.74 49.10
CA ALA A 686 -24.93 -7.01 49.97
C ALA A 686 -24.28 -5.70 50.46
N MET A 687 -24.73 -4.56 49.95
CA MET A 687 -25.09 -3.37 50.74
C MET A 687 -26.12 -2.55 49.94
N THR A 688 -27.38 -2.69 50.36
CA THR A 688 -28.53 -1.78 50.18
C THR A 688 -28.19 -0.39 50.75
N SER A 689 -28.73 0.78 50.40
CA SER A 689 -30.02 1.30 49.90
C SER A 689 -29.71 2.77 49.45
N SER A 690 -30.49 3.53 48.68
CA SER A 690 -31.93 3.83 48.75
C SER A 690 -32.40 4.62 47.52
N ASP A 691 -33.62 4.29 47.07
CA ASP A 691 -34.69 5.11 46.49
C ASP A 691 -34.54 5.85 45.14
N SER A 692 -35.23 5.27 44.15
CA SER A 692 -35.98 5.99 43.13
C SER A 692 -37.49 5.76 43.38
N SER A 693 -38.30 6.79 43.16
CA SER A 693 -39.76 6.73 43.25
C SER A 693 -40.37 6.72 41.84
N SER A 694 -41.19 5.73 41.54
CA SER A 694 -42.52 5.90 40.92
C SER A 694 -43.18 4.53 40.70
N GLN A 695 -44.42 4.47 41.18
CA GLN A 695 -45.31 3.31 41.24
C GLN A 695 -45.95 3.01 39.86
N ILE A 696 -46.74 1.92 39.87
CA ILE A 696 -47.97 1.61 39.08
C ILE A 696 -47.76 0.38 38.18
N THR A 697 -48.51 -0.72 38.21
CA THR A 697 -49.37 -1.46 39.17
C THR A 697 -49.80 -2.75 38.47
N LYS A 698 -50.09 -3.80 39.25
CA LYS A 698 -50.99 -4.97 38.99
C LYS A 698 -50.52 -6.00 37.95
N LYS A 699 -50.82 -7.30 38.08
CA LYS A 699 -51.18 -8.27 39.14
C LYS A 699 -51.44 -9.59 38.36
N GLU A 700 -51.38 -10.73 39.06
CA GLU A 700 -51.75 -12.11 38.61
C GLU A 700 -50.62 -12.86 37.86
N ALA A 701 -49.79 -13.74 38.44
CA ALA A 701 -49.92 -14.82 39.44
C ALA A 701 -50.36 -16.19 38.85
N VAL A 702 -49.42 -17.16 38.96
CA VAL A 702 -49.58 -18.54 39.48
C VAL A 702 -49.41 -19.75 38.52
N GLN A 703 -48.32 -20.49 38.83
CA GLN A 703 -48.07 -21.96 38.79
C GLN A 703 -48.18 -22.74 37.45
N LYS A 704 -47.39 -23.80 37.15
CA LYS A 704 -46.66 -24.82 37.95
C LYS A 704 -45.71 -25.60 36.98
N LYS A 705 -44.40 -25.78 37.27
CA LYS A 705 -43.70 -27.06 37.64
C LYS A 705 -44.38 -28.37 37.17
N LYS A 706 -43.74 -29.45 36.70
CA LYS A 706 -42.36 -30.00 36.73
C LYS A 706 -42.34 -31.35 35.93
N GLU A 707 -41.18 -31.75 35.36
CA GLU A 707 -40.61 -33.13 35.22
C GLU A 707 -41.45 -34.24 34.51
N SER A 708 -40.97 -35.23 33.71
CA SER A 708 -39.65 -35.79 33.38
C SER A 708 -39.79 -36.92 32.30
N ILE A 709 -38.74 -37.12 31.47
CA ILE A 709 -38.07 -38.40 31.08
C ILE A 709 -38.76 -39.47 30.17
N LEU A 710 -38.17 -39.60 28.96
CA LEU A 710 -37.73 -40.80 28.15
C LEU A 710 -38.69 -41.85 27.49
N VAL A 711 -38.48 -41.99 26.16
CA VAL A 711 -38.32 -43.23 25.30
C VAL A 711 -39.42 -43.64 24.29
N LYS A 712 -39.05 -43.54 22.99
CA LYS A 712 -39.37 -44.33 21.76
C LYS A 712 -40.87 -44.50 21.38
N LYS A 713 -41.31 -44.46 20.11
CA LYS A 713 -40.73 -44.84 18.81
C LYS A 713 -41.69 -44.41 17.67
N ASP A 714 -41.12 -44.22 16.47
CA ASP A 714 -41.65 -44.42 15.10
C ASP A 714 -42.95 -43.72 14.63
N ASN A 715 -42.87 -42.79 13.66
CA ASN A 715 -42.96 -43.10 12.22
C ASN A 715 -43.02 -41.86 11.27
N CYS A 716 -42.24 -41.96 10.17
CA CYS A 716 -42.53 -41.54 8.78
C CYS A 716 -42.59 -40.03 8.41
N LEU A 717 -41.99 -39.51 7.32
CA LEU A 717 -41.36 -40.05 6.10
C LEU A 717 -40.48 -38.96 5.44
N CYS A 718 -39.30 -39.33 4.93
CA CYS A 718 -38.50 -38.57 3.95
C CYS A 718 -38.32 -39.44 2.69
N PHE A 719 -38.34 -38.84 1.51
CA PHE A 719 -38.00 -39.47 0.23
C PHE A 719 -36.71 -38.86 -0.35
N SER A 720 -35.85 -39.72 -0.87
CA SER A 720 -34.73 -39.47 -1.78
C SER A 720 -34.91 -40.42 -2.98
N PRO A 721 -34.27 -40.18 -4.14
CA PRO A 721 -33.68 -41.33 -4.82
C PRO A 721 -32.33 -41.04 -5.52
N GLU A 722 -31.39 -41.97 -5.34
CA GLU A 722 -30.32 -42.30 -6.28
C GLU A 722 -30.62 -43.66 -6.91
N SER A 723 -30.25 -43.87 -8.18
CA SER A 723 -29.93 -45.19 -8.71
C SER A 723 -28.95 -45.10 -9.87
N GLU A 724 -27.86 -45.87 -9.74
CA GLU A 724 -26.76 -46.09 -10.67
C GLU A 724 -27.17 -46.88 -11.94
N ILE A 725 -26.44 -46.65 -13.06
CA ILE A 725 -26.33 -47.61 -14.18
C ILE A 725 -24.86 -47.66 -14.65
N LYS A 726 -24.30 -48.88 -14.74
CA LYS A 726 -22.96 -49.23 -15.25
C LYS A 726 -22.89 -49.32 -16.79
N PRO A 727 -21.69 -49.18 -17.42
CA PRO A 727 -21.54 -49.13 -18.87
C PRO A 727 -21.28 -50.50 -19.51
N THR A 728 -21.69 -50.66 -20.78
CA THR A 728 -21.31 -51.77 -21.65
C THR A 728 -20.59 -51.25 -22.90
N HIS A 729 -19.46 -51.88 -23.23
CA HIS A 729 -18.71 -51.71 -24.47
C HIS A 729 -19.21 -52.71 -25.52
N SER A 730 -19.57 -52.25 -26.73
CA SER A 730 -19.23 -52.93 -28.01
C SER A 730 -19.62 -52.11 -29.25
N ARG A 731 -18.60 -51.77 -30.05
CA ARG A 731 -18.50 -51.92 -31.52
C ARG A 731 -19.57 -51.30 -32.45
N MET A 732 -19.16 -50.27 -33.21
CA MET A 732 -19.31 -50.08 -34.69
C MET A 732 -18.81 -48.64 -35.00
N GLU A 733 -17.65 -48.46 -35.62
CA GLU A 733 -17.41 -48.30 -37.07
C GLU A 733 -18.25 -47.21 -37.77
N GLU A 734 -17.50 -46.29 -38.40
CA GLU A 734 -17.82 -45.44 -39.55
C GLU A 734 -19.02 -44.48 -39.49
N LEU A 735 -18.72 -43.16 -39.50
CA LEU A 735 -18.90 -42.33 -40.71
C LEU A 735 -18.28 -40.94 -40.53
N LYS A 736 -17.46 -40.58 -41.51
CA LYS A 736 -16.88 -39.24 -41.73
C LYS A 736 -17.91 -38.27 -42.33
N LEU A 737 -17.58 -36.99 -42.19
CA LEU A 737 -17.81 -35.84 -43.09
C LEU A 737 -18.92 -34.81 -42.76
N LYS A 738 -18.42 -33.57 -42.62
CA LYS A 738 -18.97 -32.26 -42.99
C LYS A 738 -20.05 -31.63 -42.08
N ALA A 739 -19.60 -30.74 -41.19
CA ALA A 739 -19.74 -29.29 -41.34
C ALA A 739 -18.76 -28.59 -40.39
#